data_AF-A0A257UFF9-F1
#
_entry.id   AF-A0A257UFF9-F1
#
_cell.length_a   1.000
_cell.length_b   1.000
_cell.length_c   1.000
_cell.angle_alpha   90.00
_cell.angle_beta   90.00
_cell.angle_gamma   90.00
#
_symmetry.space_group_name_H-M   'P 1'
#
loop_
_entity.id
_entity.type
_entity.pdbx_description
1 polymer ?
#
loop_
_entity_poly.entity_id
_entity_poly.type
_entity_poly.pdbx_seq_one_letter_code
_entity_poly.pdbx_strand_id
1 'polypeptide(L)'
;MQPTRRTFLKSVAGAVGAANLASTTAQADAAEFSDNWPDDAERVWVGPQFWANRLQDWRLGAGRLECVRGDAGSPMRTLHLLTRRLGPTPDEFEITVRAGAIGDGRPAHDAAVGFLVGAGGNSMDYRAAALIHHNPGPGGGWFAGIDGAGRAFIRSFEKPVEAADEADTQRDLPNEIVTRLVGRRQEGQYRLSLAVSDAADGRTVSETSLEVPPDRLTGNVALVAHPGSGKPATQWWFRDWRLTGAKVKAHDDRACGPIISTQYTVHRGVLKLTAQLMPIGESDPQSVDLQLQQNGNWRTVATSDVTVPGYTATFRLTEWDAGRDVPYRTVYRLRNATGERAWHWSGTIRRDPTDKDTLVLAALSCVQQVDGRVDAGKQYGWSKTVWFPHADMLPNVARHDPDLLFFAGDQIYEGNPTRVVRQPADESLLDYLYKWYLWCWTYRDLTRDRPTITIPDDHDVYQGNVWGAWGKPAREGDPGGLLGGYGMPPEWLNAMQRTQTSHLPDPYDPTPVEQGIGVYYTSLVWGGVGFAILEDRKFKSPPSVVKAKMTLDSHITEAGYDTRQADLPGATLLGDRQLTFLRAFAEDWAGQQMKAALSQTIFCNLQISSRGETAGQLDRDLDSNGWPQTGRRKALEELRRGYMLHIAGDQHLASVVRHGVDDFDDAVWSLCSPAVANLYERFWNPDYPPQNADADLPAYMGRYEDGFHNKITVHAVANPVPNPQPGQFPDPVALYRKASGYAIVRFNKPARTATLEVWPRYVDPTDASTGGQYAGWPIVVKQTDNYARRPTAFLPTLEVKGMSQPVVVVRDASGELVYALRIAGSEFRPGVFAAGEYQVGIGEPGTARWKTMMLATLGDDEPKRFVVDLSQR
;
A
#
# COMPACT_ATOMS: atom_id res chain seq x y z
N MET A 1 -6.46 -26.79 63.68
CA MET A 1 -7.81 -26.50 64.20
C MET A 1 -8.83 -27.01 63.19
N GLN A 2 -9.75 -27.84 63.69
CA GLN A 2 -10.76 -28.67 63.02
C GLN A 2 -12.01 -27.87 62.55
N PRO A 3 -13.10 -28.49 62.00
CA PRO A 3 -13.27 -29.59 61.02
C PRO A 3 -14.45 -29.26 60.01
N THR A 4 -14.87 -30.09 59.05
CA THR A 4 -15.84 -31.20 59.26
C THR A 4 -15.87 -32.22 58.10
N ARG A 5 -15.72 -33.49 58.49
CA ARG A 5 -16.15 -34.71 57.79
C ARG A 5 -17.61 -35.01 58.13
N ARG A 6 -18.36 -35.67 57.23
CA ARG A 6 -19.23 -36.85 57.53
C ARG A 6 -19.86 -37.40 56.23
N THR A 7 -19.44 -38.60 55.76
CA THR A 7 -20.13 -39.93 55.82
C THR A 7 -21.28 -40.11 54.80
N PHE A 8 -21.58 -41.23 54.14
CA PHE A 8 -21.07 -42.62 54.06
C PHE A 8 -21.91 -43.34 52.97
N LEU A 9 -21.27 -44.15 52.12
CA LEU A 9 -21.67 -45.46 51.58
C LEU A 9 -23.06 -45.80 50.97
N LYS A 10 -22.95 -46.53 49.85
CA LYS A 10 -23.62 -47.78 49.42
C LYS A 10 -24.61 -47.73 48.24
N SER A 11 -24.17 -48.45 47.21
CA SER A 11 -24.87 -49.10 46.11
C SER A 11 -26.13 -49.90 46.53
N VAL A 12 -27.15 -49.94 45.65
CA VAL A 12 -27.72 -51.15 45.02
C VAL A 12 -28.80 -50.77 43.99
N ALA A 13 -28.65 -51.36 42.80
CA ALA A 13 -29.59 -51.73 41.73
C ALA A 13 -30.98 -51.05 41.58
N GLY A 14 -31.21 -50.55 40.37
CA GLY A 14 -32.53 -50.35 39.78
C GLY A 14 -32.40 -50.25 38.26
N ALA A 15 -32.55 -51.38 37.57
CA ALA A 15 -32.59 -51.44 36.11
C ALA A 15 -33.96 -50.97 35.60
N VAL A 16 -33.98 -49.92 34.76
CA VAL A 16 -35.04 -49.68 33.78
C VAL A 16 -34.36 -49.15 32.52
N GLY A 17 -34.52 -49.89 31.43
CA GLY A 17 -33.94 -49.57 30.14
C GLY A 17 -34.63 -48.37 29.47
N ALA A 18 -33.84 -47.55 28.81
CA ALA A 18 -34.25 -46.77 27.66
C ALA A 18 -33.10 -46.83 26.65
N ALA A 19 -33.40 -47.34 25.47
CA ALA A 19 -32.46 -47.47 24.37
C ALA A 19 -32.00 -46.07 23.92
N ASN A 20 -30.77 -45.70 24.26
CA ASN A 20 -30.08 -44.61 23.59
C ASN A 20 -29.33 -45.21 22.40
N LEU A 21 -29.91 -45.05 21.22
CA LEU A 21 -29.18 -45.07 19.96
C LEU A 21 -28.04 -44.06 20.10
N ALA A 22 -26.83 -44.57 20.32
CA ALA A 22 -25.63 -43.79 20.19
C ALA A 22 -25.51 -43.40 18.71
N SER A 23 -26.01 -42.21 18.37
CA SER A 23 -25.54 -41.50 17.19
C SER A 23 -24.07 -41.22 17.43
N THR A 24 -23.20 -42.10 16.94
CA THR A 24 -21.80 -41.76 16.69
C THR A 24 -21.80 -40.68 15.63
N THR A 25 -22.01 -39.43 16.05
CA THR A 25 -21.56 -38.28 15.27
C THR A 25 -20.05 -38.43 15.20
N ALA A 26 -19.58 -38.96 14.07
CA ALA A 26 -18.18 -38.88 13.69
C ALA A 26 -17.78 -37.42 13.85
N GLN A 27 -16.93 -37.16 14.84
CA GLN A 27 -16.33 -35.86 15.04
C GLN A 27 -15.46 -35.65 13.80
N ALA A 28 -15.94 -34.85 12.85
CA ALA A 28 -15.20 -34.51 11.64
C ALA A 28 -13.81 -34.05 12.07
N ASP A 29 -12.79 -34.65 11.47
CA ASP A 29 -11.40 -34.34 11.81
C ASP A 29 -11.19 -32.84 11.56
N ALA A 30 -10.62 -32.10 12.51
CA ALA A 30 -10.61 -30.63 12.48
C ALA A 30 -9.87 -30.04 11.25
N ALA A 31 -9.14 -30.89 10.51
CA ALA A 31 -8.44 -30.57 9.27
C ALA A 31 -9.29 -30.70 8.00
N GLU A 32 -10.47 -31.30 8.04
CA GLU A 32 -11.30 -31.44 6.84
C GLU A 32 -11.89 -30.11 6.37
N PHE A 33 -12.23 -30.04 5.10
CA PHE A 33 -12.94 -28.92 4.47
C PHE A 33 -14.04 -29.43 3.55
N SER A 34 -15.17 -28.74 3.61
CA SER A 34 -16.25 -28.80 2.64
C SER A 34 -16.67 -27.37 2.36
N ASP A 35 -16.90 -27.02 1.10
CA ASP A 35 -17.58 -25.77 0.80
C ASP A 35 -19.03 -25.82 1.31
N ASN A 36 -19.63 -24.63 1.39
CA ASN A 36 -21.00 -24.43 1.81
C ASN A 36 -21.54 -23.15 1.17
N TRP A 37 -21.61 -23.15 -0.17
CA TRP A 37 -22.04 -21.98 -0.93
C TRP A 37 -23.56 -21.77 -0.80
N PRO A 38 -24.04 -20.57 -0.42
CA PRO A 38 -25.47 -20.32 -0.24
C PRO A 38 -26.20 -20.29 -1.59
N ASP A 39 -27.38 -20.90 -1.66
CA ASP A 39 -28.23 -20.91 -2.86
C ASP A 39 -28.70 -19.50 -3.29
N ASP A 40 -28.88 -18.60 -2.31
CA ASP A 40 -29.42 -17.25 -2.48
C ASP A 40 -28.35 -16.15 -2.54
N ALA A 41 -27.06 -16.51 -2.50
CA ALA A 41 -25.96 -15.54 -2.54
C ALA A 41 -25.47 -15.31 -3.97
N GLU A 42 -25.54 -14.05 -4.42
CA GLU A 42 -24.93 -13.58 -5.67
C GLU A 42 -23.90 -12.49 -5.37
N ARG A 43 -22.62 -12.81 -5.53
CA ARG A 43 -21.52 -11.86 -5.28
C ARG A 43 -20.19 -12.29 -5.90
N VAL A 44 -19.32 -11.32 -6.14
CA VAL A 44 -17.98 -11.54 -6.68
C VAL A 44 -17.05 -12.17 -5.64
N TRP A 45 -17.08 -11.70 -4.39
CA TRP A 45 -16.23 -12.28 -3.34
C TRP A 45 -16.75 -13.63 -2.85
N VAL A 46 -16.04 -14.70 -3.18
CA VAL A 46 -16.43 -16.08 -2.86
C VAL A 46 -16.62 -16.30 -1.35
N GLY A 47 -15.69 -15.81 -0.53
CA GLY A 47 -15.80 -15.91 0.91
C GLY A 47 -14.46 -15.93 1.63
N PRO A 48 -14.49 -15.97 2.96
CA PRO A 48 -13.31 -15.71 3.79
C PRO A 48 -12.26 -16.80 3.72
N GLN A 49 -12.62 -18.01 3.30
CA GLN A 49 -11.70 -19.13 3.19
C GLN A 49 -10.89 -19.11 1.90
N PHE A 50 -11.17 -18.19 0.97
CA PHE A 50 -10.66 -18.27 -0.39
C PHE A 50 -9.92 -17.02 -0.84
N TRP A 51 -9.01 -17.20 -1.79
CA TRP A 51 -8.44 -16.13 -2.59
C TRP A 51 -8.63 -16.43 -4.07
N ALA A 52 -9.41 -15.58 -4.74
CA ALA A 52 -9.64 -15.64 -6.17
C ALA A 52 -8.59 -14.79 -6.90
N ASN A 53 -7.74 -15.41 -7.73
CA ASN A 53 -6.90 -14.63 -8.62
C ASN A 53 -7.78 -13.99 -9.69
N ARG A 54 -7.75 -12.65 -9.74
CA ARG A 54 -8.65 -11.77 -10.50
C ARG A 54 -10.10 -11.88 -10.05
N LEU A 55 -10.59 -10.83 -9.38
CA LEU A 55 -11.98 -10.79 -8.86
C LEU A 55 -13.01 -10.92 -9.99
N GLN A 56 -12.76 -10.30 -11.14
CA GLN A 56 -13.64 -10.31 -12.30
C GLN A 56 -13.85 -11.70 -12.94
N ASP A 57 -13.03 -12.69 -12.59
CA ASP A 57 -13.13 -14.05 -13.14
C ASP A 57 -14.16 -14.92 -12.40
N TRP A 58 -14.51 -14.58 -11.16
CA TRP A 58 -15.23 -15.46 -10.24
C TRP A 58 -16.46 -14.80 -9.66
N ARG A 59 -17.52 -15.59 -9.45
CA ARG A 59 -18.67 -15.20 -8.62
C ARG A 59 -19.30 -16.41 -7.95
N LEU A 60 -20.01 -16.17 -6.85
CA LEU A 60 -21.07 -17.05 -6.39
C LEU A 60 -22.36 -16.70 -7.11
N GLY A 61 -23.11 -17.73 -7.50
CA GLY A 61 -24.46 -17.59 -8.04
C GLY A 61 -25.13 -18.96 -8.18
N ALA A 62 -26.43 -19.03 -7.94
CA ALA A 62 -27.23 -20.26 -8.06
C ALA A 62 -26.69 -21.47 -7.25
N GLY A 63 -26.24 -21.24 -6.00
CA GLY A 63 -25.74 -22.30 -5.12
C GLY A 63 -24.41 -22.91 -5.54
N ARG A 64 -23.68 -22.26 -6.44
CA ARG A 64 -22.41 -22.75 -6.99
C ARG A 64 -21.40 -21.62 -7.18
N LEU A 65 -20.14 -22.01 -7.33
CA LEU A 65 -19.08 -21.12 -7.76
C LEU A 65 -18.98 -21.14 -9.28
N GLU A 66 -18.92 -19.97 -9.90
CA GLU A 66 -18.81 -19.82 -11.34
C GLU A 66 -17.53 -19.06 -11.70
N CYS A 67 -16.72 -19.64 -12.59
CA CYS A 67 -15.68 -18.93 -13.31
C CYS A 67 -16.26 -18.41 -14.63
N VAL A 68 -16.67 -17.15 -14.63
CA VAL A 68 -17.58 -16.57 -15.62
C VAL A 68 -16.89 -15.95 -16.82
N ARG A 69 -15.56 -15.87 -16.84
CA ARG A 69 -14.86 -15.27 -17.98
C ARG A 69 -14.57 -16.33 -19.05
N GLY A 70 -14.76 -16.00 -20.31
CA GLY A 70 -14.50 -16.90 -21.44
C GLY A 70 -13.36 -16.40 -22.33
N ASP A 71 -12.47 -15.53 -21.85
CA ASP A 71 -11.35 -15.05 -22.65
C ASP A 71 -10.14 -16.00 -22.56
N ALA A 72 -9.64 -16.43 -23.72
CA ALA A 72 -8.45 -17.28 -23.84
C ALA A 72 -7.15 -16.59 -23.38
N GLY A 73 -7.15 -15.26 -23.27
CA GLY A 73 -5.98 -14.46 -22.89
C GLY A 73 -5.59 -14.55 -21.41
N SER A 74 -6.41 -15.19 -20.58
CA SER A 74 -6.15 -15.39 -19.14
C SER A 74 -6.39 -16.86 -18.76
N PRO A 75 -5.49 -17.77 -19.18
CA PRO A 75 -5.62 -19.21 -18.92
C PRO A 75 -5.40 -19.53 -17.44
N MET A 76 -5.67 -20.78 -17.00
CA MET A 76 -5.25 -21.26 -15.67
C MET A 76 -5.67 -20.35 -14.50
N ARG A 77 -6.97 -20.07 -14.42
CA ARG A 77 -7.51 -19.25 -13.33
C ARG A 77 -7.68 -20.10 -12.09
N THR A 78 -7.36 -19.54 -10.94
CA THR A 78 -7.31 -20.29 -9.70
C THR A 78 -8.10 -19.61 -8.58
N LEU A 79 -8.80 -20.44 -7.80
CA LEU A 79 -9.38 -20.08 -6.50
C LEU A 79 -8.65 -20.90 -5.43
N HIS A 80 -7.77 -20.26 -4.68
CA HIS A 80 -6.98 -20.91 -3.63
C HIS A 80 -7.78 -21.01 -2.33
N LEU A 81 -7.67 -22.15 -1.64
CA LEU A 81 -8.16 -22.34 -0.28
C LEU A 81 -7.08 -21.90 0.71
N LEU A 82 -7.38 -20.87 1.50
CA LEU A 82 -6.43 -20.26 2.44
C LEU A 82 -6.38 -21.00 3.78
N THR A 83 -7.51 -21.57 4.20
CA THR A 83 -7.67 -22.16 5.53
C THR A 83 -7.25 -23.63 5.59
N ARG A 84 -6.90 -24.24 4.45
CA ARG A 84 -6.35 -25.60 4.38
C ARG A 84 -5.14 -25.63 3.46
N ARG A 85 -4.12 -26.38 3.87
CA ARG A 85 -2.87 -26.56 3.11
C ARG A 85 -2.40 -28.01 3.21
N LEU A 86 -1.74 -28.53 2.18
CA LEU A 86 -1.08 -29.83 2.27
C LEU A 86 0.23 -29.68 3.07
N GLY A 87 0.34 -30.44 4.16
CA GLY A 87 1.51 -30.43 5.04
C GLY A 87 2.62 -31.40 4.61
N PRO A 88 3.80 -31.31 5.24
CA PRO A 88 4.95 -32.16 4.94
C PRO A 88 4.78 -33.61 5.43
N THR A 89 3.81 -33.90 6.31
CA THR A 89 3.59 -35.23 6.86
C THR A 89 3.27 -36.23 5.75
N PRO A 90 3.86 -37.46 5.78
CA PRO A 90 3.71 -38.46 4.73
C PRO A 90 2.38 -39.22 4.78
N ASP A 91 1.27 -38.51 4.95
CA ASP A 91 -0.08 -39.07 5.07
C ASP A 91 -0.87 -38.95 3.76
N GLU A 92 -2.05 -39.58 3.71
CA GLU A 92 -2.96 -39.49 2.57
C GLU A 92 -3.85 -38.23 2.59
N PHE A 93 -4.36 -37.87 1.42
CA PHE A 93 -5.43 -36.90 1.26
C PHE A 93 -6.35 -37.28 0.10
N GLU A 94 -7.55 -36.74 0.14
CA GLU A 94 -8.55 -36.84 -0.91
C GLU A 94 -9.17 -35.46 -1.18
N ILE A 95 -9.33 -35.15 -2.47
CA ILE A 95 -10.04 -33.95 -2.94
C ILE A 95 -11.14 -34.40 -3.89
N THR A 96 -12.35 -33.92 -3.67
CA THR A 96 -13.47 -34.12 -4.59
C THR A 96 -14.12 -32.80 -4.95
N VAL A 97 -14.56 -32.62 -6.18
CA VAL A 97 -15.43 -31.51 -6.58
C VAL A 97 -16.32 -31.95 -7.72
N ARG A 98 -17.54 -31.42 -7.74
CA ARG A 98 -18.42 -31.51 -8.90
C ARG A 98 -18.21 -30.29 -9.77
N ALA A 99 -18.13 -30.49 -11.08
CA ALA A 99 -17.91 -29.41 -12.02
C ALA A 99 -18.68 -29.62 -13.31
N GLY A 100 -18.86 -28.54 -14.06
CA GLY A 100 -19.45 -28.59 -15.40
C GLY A 100 -19.19 -27.31 -16.17
N ALA A 101 -19.41 -27.36 -17.47
CA ALA A 101 -19.36 -26.17 -18.30
C ALA A 101 -20.60 -25.29 -18.05
N ILE A 102 -20.44 -23.98 -18.18
CA ILE A 102 -21.57 -23.04 -18.18
C ILE A 102 -22.10 -22.93 -19.63
N GLY A 103 -23.39 -23.20 -19.81
CA GLY A 103 -24.07 -23.22 -21.11
C GLY A 103 -24.09 -24.60 -21.77
N ASP A 104 -24.80 -24.71 -22.89
CA ASP A 104 -25.09 -25.99 -23.58
C ASP A 104 -24.05 -26.35 -24.66
N GLY A 105 -22.99 -25.54 -24.80
CA GLY A 105 -21.92 -25.74 -25.76
C GLY A 105 -20.88 -26.75 -25.29
N ARG A 106 -20.30 -27.52 -26.22
CA ARG A 106 -19.16 -28.38 -25.89
C ARG A 106 -17.96 -27.54 -25.46
N PRO A 107 -17.26 -27.92 -24.38
CA PRO A 107 -15.98 -27.31 -24.02
C PRO A 107 -14.98 -27.33 -25.17
N ALA A 108 -14.12 -26.31 -25.25
CA ALA A 108 -12.97 -26.34 -26.16
C ALA A 108 -12.06 -27.52 -25.79
N HIS A 109 -11.49 -28.22 -26.78
CA HIS A 109 -10.70 -29.44 -26.53
C HIS A 109 -9.54 -29.26 -25.53
N ASP A 110 -8.97 -28.05 -25.49
CA ASP A 110 -7.88 -27.61 -24.62
C ASP A 110 -8.37 -26.84 -23.36
N ALA A 111 -9.68 -26.64 -23.20
CA ALA A 111 -10.25 -26.21 -21.93
C ALA A 111 -9.97 -27.26 -20.85
N ALA A 112 -9.86 -26.86 -19.58
CA ALA A 112 -9.65 -27.83 -18.50
C ALA A 112 -10.24 -27.36 -17.17
N VAL A 113 -10.60 -28.32 -16.33
CA VAL A 113 -11.14 -28.09 -14.99
C VAL A 113 -10.56 -29.09 -14.00
N GLY A 114 -10.28 -28.68 -12.77
CA GLY A 114 -9.73 -29.56 -11.75
C GLY A 114 -9.06 -28.84 -10.58
N PHE A 115 -7.91 -29.36 -10.14
CA PHE A 115 -7.21 -28.95 -8.94
C PHE A 115 -5.76 -28.56 -9.21
N LEU A 116 -5.29 -27.51 -8.54
CA LEU A 116 -3.87 -27.23 -8.34
C LEU A 116 -3.49 -27.69 -6.92
N VAL A 117 -2.50 -28.57 -6.80
CA VAL A 117 -2.02 -29.07 -5.49
C VAL A 117 -0.52 -28.88 -5.34
N GLY A 118 -0.09 -28.61 -4.10
CA GLY A 118 1.32 -28.40 -3.80
C GLY A 118 1.86 -27.05 -4.29
N ALA A 119 0.98 -26.07 -4.53
CA ALA A 119 1.36 -24.74 -5.00
C ALA A 119 2.18 -24.00 -3.93
N GLY A 120 3.35 -23.49 -4.31
CA GLY A 120 4.28 -22.78 -3.45
C GLY A 120 5.19 -23.66 -2.57
N GLY A 121 5.00 -24.98 -2.55
CA GLY A 121 5.83 -25.87 -1.72
C GLY A 121 5.70 -25.59 -0.22
N ASN A 122 6.75 -25.92 0.54
CA ASN A 122 6.80 -25.66 1.99
C ASN A 122 7.44 -24.29 2.35
N SER A 123 8.21 -23.69 1.43
CA SER A 123 9.01 -22.48 1.71
C SER A 123 8.30 -21.17 1.40
N MET A 124 7.34 -21.15 0.47
CA MET A 124 6.64 -19.93 0.10
C MET A 124 5.53 -19.59 1.10
N ASP A 125 5.45 -18.32 1.49
CA ASP A 125 4.33 -17.76 2.26
C ASP A 125 3.00 -18.14 1.58
N TYR A 126 1.99 -18.50 2.37
CA TYR A 126 0.72 -18.98 1.82
C TYR A 126 -0.03 -17.94 0.99
N ARG A 127 0.18 -16.66 1.26
CA ARG A 127 -0.39 -15.53 0.51
C ARG A 127 0.31 -15.39 -0.84
N ALA A 128 1.65 -15.49 -0.85
CA ALA A 128 2.44 -15.54 -2.07
C ALA A 128 2.04 -16.73 -2.96
N ALA A 129 1.89 -17.92 -2.35
CA ALA A 129 1.46 -19.13 -3.05
C ALA A 129 0.02 -19.00 -3.59
N ALA A 130 -0.84 -18.21 -2.94
CA ALA A 130 -2.19 -17.93 -3.41
C ALA A 130 -2.22 -17.10 -4.70
N LEU A 131 -1.09 -16.52 -5.12
CA LEU A 131 -0.98 -15.82 -6.40
C LEU A 131 -0.62 -16.74 -7.57
N ILE A 132 -0.45 -18.05 -7.40
CA ILE A 132 -0.09 -18.95 -8.52
C ILE A 132 -1.31 -19.14 -9.44
N HIS A 133 -1.21 -18.61 -10.67
CA HIS A 133 -2.23 -18.67 -11.73
C HIS A 133 -1.62 -18.29 -13.10
N HIS A 134 -2.35 -18.45 -14.20
CA HIS A 134 -1.92 -18.10 -15.56
C HIS A 134 -0.74 -18.92 -16.11
N ASN A 135 0.50 -18.58 -15.73
CA ASN A 135 1.69 -19.23 -16.27
C ASN A 135 2.30 -20.27 -15.32
N PRO A 136 2.78 -21.41 -15.87
CA PRO A 136 3.52 -22.39 -15.10
C PRO A 136 4.91 -21.87 -14.73
N GLY A 137 5.53 -22.46 -13.72
CA GLY A 137 6.95 -22.22 -13.43
C GLY A 137 7.39 -22.71 -12.05
N PRO A 138 8.67 -22.60 -11.70
CA PRO A 138 9.21 -23.17 -10.46
C PRO A 138 8.45 -22.72 -9.20
N GLY A 139 7.86 -23.67 -8.47
CA GLY A 139 6.94 -23.43 -7.36
C GLY A 139 5.45 -23.58 -7.71
N GLY A 140 5.11 -23.85 -8.97
CA GLY A 140 3.73 -23.88 -9.47
C GLY A 140 2.90 -25.09 -8.99
N GLY A 141 3.54 -26.20 -8.60
CA GLY A 141 2.84 -27.40 -8.10
C GLY A 141 2.38 -28.35 -9.21
N TRP A 142 1.26 -29.04 -8.99
CA TRP A 142 0.68 -30.05 -9.89
C TRP A 142 -0.76 -29.69 -10.27
N PHE A 143 -1.05 -29.66 -11.56
CA PHE A 143 -2.40 -29.51 -12.08
C PHE A 143 -2.95 -30.91 -12.43
N ALA A 144 -3.99 -31.32 -11.71
CA ALA A 144 -4.72 -32.55 -11.94
C ALA A 144 -6.17 -32.21 -12.33
N GLY A 145 -6.63 -32.68 -13.48
CA GLY A 145 -7.96 -32.33 -13.97
C GLY A 145 -8.37 -33.12 -15.20
N ILE A 146 -9.46 -32.69 -15.81
CA ILE A 146 -9.95 -33.20 -17.09
C ILE A 146 -9.99 -32.07 -18.10
N ASP A 147 -9.62 -32.39 -19.34
CA ASP A 147 -9.73 -31.44 -20.45
C ASP A 147 -11.07 -31.54 -21.19
N GLY A 148 -11.33 -30.61 -22.11
CA GLY A 148 -12.56 -30.57 -22.89
C GLY A 148 -12.70 -31.71 -23.90
N ALA A 149 -11.62 -32.48 -24.14
CA ALA A 149 -11.68 -33.74 -24.87
C ALA A 149 -12.06 -34.94 -23.98
N GLY A 150 -12.28 -34.73 -22.68
CA GLY A 150 -12.70 -35.74 -21.71
C GLY A 150 -11.55 -36.60 -21.17
N ARG A 151 -10.29 -36.15 -21.26
CA ARG A 151 -9.11 -36.89 -20.84
C ARG A 151 -8.65 -36.41 -19.45
N ALA A 152 -8.54 -37.33 -18.49
CA ALA A 152 -7.95 -37.04 -17.19
C ALA A 152 -6.42 -36.92 -17.32
N PHE A 153 -5.84 -35.91 -16.67
CA PHE A 153 -4.40 -35.67 -16.66
C PHE A 153 -3.91 -35.28 -15.27
N ILE A 154 -2.63 -35.57 -15.00
CA ILE A 154 -1.88 -35.04 -13.86
C ILE A 154 -0.55 -34.54 -14.44
N ARG A 155 -0.30 -33.23 -14.38
CA ARG A 155 0.89 -32.61 -14.97
C ARG A 155 1.53 -31.62 -14.02
N SER A 156 2.85 -31.47 -14.11
CA SER A 156 3.55 -30.46 -13.35
C SER A 156 3.20 -29.07 -13.90
N PHE A 157 2.73 -28.18 -13.03
CA PHE A 157 2.52 -26.77 -13.37
C PHE A 157 3.81 -25.94 -13.18
N GLU A 158 4.96 -26.59 -13.21
CA GLU A 158 6.25 -25.91 -13.22
C GLU A 158 6.85 -25.76 -14.60
N LYS A 159 6.27 -26.41 -15.58
CA LYS A 159 6.71 -26.36 -16.97
C LYS A 159 5.50 -26.12 -17.87
N PRO A 160 5.69 -25.44 -19.02
CA PRO A 160 4.72 -25.37 -20.09
C PRO A 160 4.35 -26.77 -20.54
N VAL A 161 3.10 -26.90 -20.98
CA VAL A 161 2.61 -28.10 -21.62
C VAL A 161 3.24 -28.19 -23.01
N GLU A 162 3.80 -29.34 -23.38
CA GLU A 162 4.31 -29.57 -24.72
C GLU A 162 3.18 -29.99 -25.66
N ALA A 163 3.19 -29.49 -26.91
CA ALA A 163 2.12 -29.76 -27.89
C ALA A 163 2.00 -31.25 -28.29
N ALA A 164 2.98 -32.10 -27.95
CA ALA A 164 2.98 -33.52 -28.24
C ALA A 164 2.13 -34.37 -27.26
N ASP A 165 1.66 -33.79 -26.15
CA ASP A 165 0.84 -34.48 -25.16
C ASP A 165 -0.67 -34.49 -25.51
N GLU A 166 -1.06 -33.91 -26.64
CA GLU A 166 -2.45 -33.81 -27.10
C GLU A 166 -2.80 -34.92 -28.12
N ALA A 167 -3.15 -36.11 -27.63
CA ALA A 167 -3.69 -37.17 -28.49
C ALA A 167 -5.12 -36.85 -28.98
N ASP A 168 -5.39 -36.89 -30.29
CA ASP A 168 -6.65 -36.50 -30.95
C ASP A 168 -7.87 -37.39 -30.65
N THR A 169 -7.84 -38.18 -29.58
CA THR A 169 -8.92 -39.12 -29.22
C THR A 169 -9.93 -38.46 -28.29
N GLN A 170 -11.03 -37.98 -28.87
CA GLN A 170 -12.14 -37.35 -28.17
C GLN A 170 -12.99 -38.39 -27.41
N ARG A 171 -13.27 -38.12 -26.13
CA ARG A 171 -14.20 -38.88 -25.29
C ARG A 171 -15.51 -38.10 -25.10
N ASP A 172 -16.57 -38.82 -24.73
CA ASP A 172 -17.84 -38.21 -24.35
C ASP A 172 -17.71 -37.60 -22.95
N LEU A 173 -17.77 -36.27 -22.86
CA LEU A 173 -17.67 -35.51 -21.62
C LEU A 173 -19.09 -35.15 -21.14
N PRO A 174 -19.55 -35.69 -20.00
CA PRO A 174 -20.86 -35.36 -19.44
C PRO A 174 -20.99 -33.88 -19.10
N ASN A 175 -22.22 -33.37 -19.09
CA ASN A 175 -22.52 -31.99 -18.68
C ASN A 175 -22.09 -31.70 -17.23
N GLU A 176 -22.15 -32.74 -16.39
CA GLU A 176 -21.73 -32.67 -14.99
C GLU A 176 -20.85 -33.87 -14.64
N ILE A 177 -19.70 -33.57 -14.04
CA ILE A 177 -18.69 -34.55 -13.66
C ILE A 177 -18.36 -34.44 -12.17
N VAL A 178 -17.90 -35.55 -11.60
CA VAL A 178 -17.23 -35.61 -10.30
C VAL A 178 -15.76 -35.86 -10.53
N THR A 179 -14.91 -34.93 -10.09
CA THR A 179 -13.45 -35.09 -10.14
C THR A 179 -12.94 -35.48 -8.76
N ARG A 180 -12.23 -36.61 -8.66
CA ARG A 180 -11.69 -37.15 -7.41
C ARG A 180 -10.18 -37.39 -7.52
N LEU A 181 -9.40 -36.67 -6.73
CA LEU A 181 -7.95 -36.80 -6.63
C LEU A 181 -7.55 -37.39 -5.27
N VAL A 182 -6.78 -38.48 -5.28
CA VAL A 182 -6.27 -39.12 -4.06
C VAL A 182 -4.75 -39.16 -4.11
N GLY A 183 -4.09 -38.71 -3.05
CA GLY A 183 -2.64 -38.87 -2.87
C GLY A 183 -2.33 -39.87 -1.77
N ARG A 184 -1.64 -40.96 -2.10
CA ARG A 184 -1.21 -42.00 -1.14
C ARG A 184 0.29 -42.21 -1.20
N ARG A 185 0.93 -42.38 -0.05
CA ARG A 185 2.36 -42.70 0.01
C ARG A 185 2.60 -44.13 -0.48
N GLN A 186 3.53 -44.31 -1.42
CA GLN A 186 3.98 -45.61 -1.93
C GLN A 186 5.49 -45.56 -2.18
N GLU A 187 6.25 -46.51 -1.63
CA GLU A 187 7.69 -46.69 -1.93
C GLU A 187 8.54 -45.41 -1.81
N GLY A 188 8.23 -44.55 -0.85
CA GLY A 188 8.95 -43.28 -0.66
C GLY A 188 8.51 -42.14 -1.58
N GLN A 189 7.61 -42.39 -2.54
CA GLN A 189 6.93 -41.41 -3.39
C GLN A 189 5.46 -41.26 -2.97
N TYR A 190 4.73 -40.39 -3.66
CA TYR A 190 3.28 -40.33 -3.60
C TYR A 190 2.68 -40.77 -4.93
N ARG A 191 1.76 -41.73 -4.90
CA ARG A 191 0.87 -42.00 -6.01
C ARG A 191 -0.30 -41.02 -5.97
N LEU A 192 -0.35 -40.09 -6.92
CA LEU A 192 -1.53 -39.28 -7.21
C LEU A 192 -2.43 -40.05 -8.17
N SER A 193 -3.66 -40.31 -7.79
CA SER A 193 -4.67 -40.99 -8.62
C SER A 193 -5.85 -40.06 -8.85
N LEU A 194 -6.12 -39.73 -10.11
CA LEU A 194 -7.24 -38.90 -10.53
C LEU A 194 -8.28 -39.79 -11.21
N ALA A 195 -9.51 -39.77 -10.71
CA ALA A 195 -10.67 -40.39 -11.33
C ALA A 195 -11.74 -39.34 -11.62
N VAL A 196 -12.34 -39.42 -12.81
CA VAL A 196 -13.43 -38.54 -13.23
C VAL A 196 -14.61 -39.40 -13.65
N SER A 197 -15.77 -39.14 -13.06
CA SER A 197 -17.01 -39.88 -13.33
C SER A 197 -18.15 -38.95 -13.71
N ASP A 198 -19.12 -39.47 -14.46
CA ASP A 198 -20.39 -38.82 -14.70
C ASP A 198 -21.15 -38.64 -13.39
N ALA A 199 -21.65 -37.44 -13.11
CA ALA A 199 -22.38 -37.17 -11.87
C ALA A 199 -23.80 -37.76 -11.88
N ALA A 200 -24.35 -38.14 -13.03
CA ALA A 200 -25.69 -38.69 -13.15
C ALA A 200 -25.77 -40.17 -12.76
N ASP A 201 -24.79 -40.99 -13.19
CA ASP A 201 -24.80 -42.45 -13.02
C ASP A 201 -23.52 -43.02 -12.37
N GLY A 202 -22.50 -42.20 -12.12
CA GLY A 202 -21.23 -42.61 -11.51
C GLY A 202 -20.28 -43.35 -12.46
N ARG A 203 -20.59 -43.44 -13.76
CA ARG A 203 -19.74 -44.10 -14.76
C ARG A 203 -18.41 -43.37 -14.89
N THR A 204 -17.29 -44.12 -14.82
CA THR A 204 -15.95 -43.57 -15.07
C THR A 204 -15.86 -43.02 -16.50
N VAL A 205 -15.54 -41.73 -16.61
CA VAL A 205 -15.25 -41.03 -17.88
C VAL A 205 -13.77 -41.20 -18.23
N SER A 206 -12.90 -40.99 -17.24
CA SER A 206 -11.45 -41.00 -17.41
C SER A 206 -10.73 -41.18 -16.09
N GLU A 207 -9.58 -41.84 -16.11
CA GLU A 207 -8.73 -42.02 -14.92
C GLU A 207 -7.25 -41.99 -15.33
N THR A 208 -6.40 -41.55 -14.40
CA THR A 208 -4.95 -41.56 -14.57
C THR A 208 -4.25 -41.55 -13.21
N SER A 209 -2.97 -41.91 -13.20
CA SER A 209 -2.14 -41.81 -12.00
C SER A 209 -0.71 -41.42 -12.32
N LEU A 210 -0.05 -40.76 -11.38
CA LEU A 210 1.34 -40.33 -11.49
C LEU A 210 2.05 -40.46 -10.14
N GLU A 211 3.28 -40.95 -10.14
CA GLU A 211 4.16 -40.92 -8.97
C GLU A 211 4.84 -39.55 -8.86
N VAL A 212 4.75 -38.92 -7.69
CA VAL A 212 5.31 -37.59 -7.43
C VAL A 212 6.18 -37.57 -6.17
N PRO A 213 7.24 -36.75 -6.14
CA PRO A 213 8.06 -36.59 -4.95
C PRO A 213 7.27 -36.02 -3.75
N PRO A 214 7.51 -36.48 -2.51
CA PRO A 214 6.78 -36.01 -1.33
C PRO A 214 6.91 -34.51 -1.03
N ASP A 215 8.09 -33.94 -1.22
CA ASP A 215 8.40 -32.52 -1.04
C ASP A 215 7.63 -31.64 -2.03
N ARG A 216 7.28 -32.22 -3.18
CA ARG A 216 6.51 -31.60 -4.27
C ARG A 216 5.00 -31.61 -4.07
N LEU A 217 4.54 -32.14 -2.94
CA LEU A 217 3.12 -32.27 -2.60
C LEU A 217 2.82 -31.58 -1.26
N THR A 218 3.55 -30.50 -0.98
CA THR A 218 3.35 -29.58 0.13
C THR A 218 2.96 -28.23 -0.45
N GLY A 219 2.04 -27.49 0.17
CA GLY A 219 1.59 -26.21 -0.40
C GLY A 219 0.08 -26.04 -0.48
N ASN A 220 -0.32 -24.94 -1.10
CA ASN A 220 -1.72 -24.58 -1.26
C ASN A 220 -2.46 -25.56 -2.18
N VAL A 221 -3.78 -25.61 -1.99
CA VAL A 221 -4.73 -26.32 -2.85
C VAL A 221 -5.67 -25.28 -3.46
N ALA A 222 -5.94 -25.38 -4.76
CA ALA A 222 -6.85 -24.49 -5.46
C ALA A 222 -7.75 -25.25 -6.44
N LEU A 223 -8.93 -24.70 -6.71
CA LEU A 223 -9.71 -25.05 -7.90
C LEU A 223 -9.11 -24.35 -9.12
N VAL A 224 -9.15 -25.01 -10.27
CA VAL A 224 -8.63 -24.50 -11.54
C VAL A 224 -9.73 -24.50 -12.59
N ALA A 225 -9.91 -23.35 -13.25
CA ALA A 225 -10.71 -23.20 -14.45
C ALA A 225 -9.82 -22.68 -15.58
N HIS A 226 -9.63 -23.49 -16.62
CA HIS A 226 -8.89 -23.15 -17.81
C HIS A 226 -9.86 -23.04 -19.00
N PRO A 227 -9.97 -21.86 -19.64
CA PRO A 227 -10.99 -21.60 -20.66
C PRO A 227 -10.72 -22.26 -22.02
N GLY A 228 -9.48 -22.61 -22.35
CA GLY A 228 -9.09 -23.11 -23.66
C GLY A 228 -9.05 -22.02 -24.74
N SER A 229 -8.79 -22.40 -25.99
CA SER A 229 -8.57 -21.50 -27.13
C SER A 229 -9.81 -21.21 -27.99
N GLY A 230 -10.98 -21.73 -27.61
CA GLY A 230 -12.25 -21.55 -28.32
C GLY A 230 -12.78 -20.10 -28.37
N LYS A 231 -13.72 -19.84 -29.30
CA LYS A 231 -14.51 -18.59 -29.37
C LYS A 231 -16.00 -18.92 -29.49
N PRO A 232 -16.82 -18.78 -28.42
CA PRO A 232 -16.43 -18.38 -27.05
C PRO A 232 -15.58 -19.46 -26.37
N ALA A 233 -14.69 -19.07 -25.46
CA ALA A 233 -13.97 -20.04 -24.65
C ALA A 233 -14.85 -20.57 -23.52
N THR A 234 -14.44 -21.69 -22.91
CA THR A 234 -15.24 -22.40 -21.93
C THR A 234 -15.25 -21.69 -20.58
N GLN A 235 -16.45 -21.55 -20.02
CA GLN A 235 -16.68 -21.12 -18.65
C GLN A 235 -17.03 -22.35 -17.81
N TRP A 236 -16.64 -22.36 -16.54
CA TRP A 236 -16.78 -23.52 -15.67
C TRP A 236 -17.50 -23.15 -14.39
N TRP A 237 -18.28 -24.07 -13.84
CA TRP A 237 -18.84 -23.98 -12.51
C TRP A 237 -18.37 -25.14 -11.64
N PHE A 238 -18.39 -24.95 -10.32
CA PHE A 238 -18.01 -25.94 -9.31
C PHE A 238 -19.12 -26.05 -8.25
N ARG A 239 -19.25 -27.21 -7.60
CA ARG A 239 -20.03 -27.45 -6.36
C ARG A 239 -19.46 -28.61 -5.56
N ASP A 240 -19.82 -28.73 -4.29
CA ASP A 240 -19.48 -29.89 -3.45
C ASP A 240 -17.94 -30.17 -3.40
N TRP A 241 -17.13 -29.11 -3.35
CA TRP A 241 -15.70 -29.19 -3.09
C TRP A 241 -15.39 -29.66 -1.67
N ARG A 242 -14.75 -30.82 -1.56
CA ARG A 242 -14.26 -31.39 -0.30
C ARG A 242 -12.77 -31.67 -0.36
N LEU A 243 -12.11 -31.52 0.79
CA LEU A 243 -10.70 -31.86 1.02
C LEU A 243 -10.58 -32.54 2.38
N THR A 244 -10.10 -33.78 2.40
CA THR A 244 -9.99 -34.61 3.62
C THR A 244 -8.65 -35.35 3.67
N GLY A 245 -8.36 -35.95 4.83
CA GLY A 245 -7.18 -36.79 5.07
C GLY A 245 -6.10 -36.15 5.95
N ALA A 246 -5.27 -36.98 6.59
CA ALA A 246 -4.33 -36.55 7.63
C ALA A 246 -3.17 -35.66 7.13
N LYS A 247 -2.94 -35.60 5.80
CA LYS A 247 -1.98 -34.67 5.20
C LYS A 247 -2.46 -33.21 5.26
N VAL A 248 -3.76 -32.99 5.33
CA VAL A 248 -4.37 -31.66 5.35
C VAL A 248 -4.11 -30.97 6.69
N LYS A 249 -3.74 -29.70 6.65
CA LYS A 249 -3.52 -28.88 7.86
C LYS A 249 -4.50 -27.71 7.89
N ALA A 250 -5.17 -27.54 9.02
CA ALA A 250 -6.09 -26.44 9.28
C ALA A 250 -5.36 -25.16 9.67
N HIS A 251 -5.85 -24.04 9.12
CA HIS A 251 -5.37 -22.68 9.35
C HIS A 251 -6.53 -21.69 9.29
N ASP A 252 -7.53 -21.87 10.15
CA ASP A 252 -8.75 -21.02 10.16
C ASP A 252 -8.42 -19.53 10.42
N ASP A 253 -7.28 -19.25 11.03
CA ASP A 253 -6.71 -17.91 11.25
C ASP A 253 -6.33 -17.19 9.94
N ARG A 254 -6.16 -17.91 8.83
CA ARG A 254 -5.76 -17.36 7.52
C ARG A 254 -6.91 -16.79 6.70
N ALA A 255 -8.13 -16.80 7.24
CA ALA A 255 -9.28 -16.23 6.59
C ALA A 255 -9.05 -14.77 6.14
N CYS A 256 -9.61 -14.38 5.00
CA CYS A 256 -9.45 -13.07 4.38
C CYS A 256 -10.80 -12.44 4.00
N GLY A 257 -11.15 -11.34 4.67
CA GLY A 257 -12.47 -10.71 4.57
C GLY A 257 -13.47 -11.25 5.61
N PRO A 258 -14.73 -10.79 5.63
CA PRO A 258 -15.33 -9.80 4.72
C PRO A 258 -14.75 -8.40 4.84
N ILE A 259 -14.25 -8.03 6.02
CA ILE A 259 -13.44 -6.82 6.23
C ILE A 259 -11.97 -7.23 6.09
N ILE A 260 -11.24 -6.65 5.13
CA ILE A 260 -9.84 -7.02 4.84
C ILE A 260 -8.83 -6.16 5.60
N SER A 261 -9.15 -4.88 5.82
CA SER A 261 -8.29 -3.95 6.55
C SER A 261 -9.09 -2.76 7.10
N THR A 262 -8.46 -2.04 8.01
CA THR A 262 -8.90 -0.73 8.49
C THR A 262 -7.74 0.26 8.43
N GLN A 263 -8.07 1.53 8.22
CA GLN A 263 -7.17 2.67 8.32
C GLN A 263 -7.87 3.75 9.14
N TYR A 264 -7.13 4.51 9.94
CA TYR A 264 -7.70 5.59 10.74
C TYR A 264 -6.74 6.78 10.90
N THR A 265 -7.31 7.97 11.15
CA THR A 265 -6.57 9.11 11.71
C THR A 265 -7.36 9.71 12.86
N VAL A 266 -6.64 10.36 13.79
CA VAL A 266 -7.23 11.19 14.83
C VAL A 266 -6.66 12.59 14.69
N HIS A 267 -7.53 13.58 14.49
CA HIS A 267 -7.13 14.97 14.34
C HIS A 267 -8.09 15.86 15.12
N ARG A 268 -7.55 16.64 16.06
CA ARG A 268 -8.30 17.68 16.80
C ARG A 268 -9.65 17.18 17.37
N GLY A 269 -9.62 16.03 18.05
CA GLY A 269 -10.82 15.44 18.65
C GLY A 269 -11.78 14.79 17.65
N VAL A 270 -11.35 14.51 16.43
CA VAL A 270 -12.13 13.75 15.44
C VAL A 270 -11.38 12.48 15.07
N LEU A 271 -12.00 11.32 15.30
CA LEU A 271 -11.56 10.03 14.77
C LEU A 271 -12.29 9.78 13.45
N LYS A 272 -11.54 9.56 12.38
CA LYS A 272 -12.05 8.99 11.13
C LYS A 272 -11.44 7.61 10.92
N LEU A 273 -12.29 6.61 10.69
CA LEU A 273 -11.89 5.23 10.45
C LEU A 273 -12.59 4.70 9.21
N THR A 274 -11.85 4.09 8.30
CA THR A 274 -12.42 3.41 7.13
C THR A 274 -12.16 1.91 7.25
N ALA A 275 -13.22 1.11 7.15
CA ALA A 275 -13.15 -0.32 6.95
C ALA A 275 -13.23 -0.62 5.45
N GLN A 276 -12.25 -1.35 4.92
CA GLN A 276 -12.27 -1.89 3.57
C GLN A 276 -12.93 -3.26 3.59
N LEU A 277 -14.01 -3.44 2.82
CA LEU A 277 -14.66 -4.72 2.62
C LEU A 277 -14.24 -5.34 1.30
N MET A 278 -14.35 -6.66 1.21
CA MET A 278 -14.33 -7.39 -0.05
C MET A 278 -15.63 -7.13 -0.85
N PRO A 279 -15.70 -7.40 -2.17
CA PRO A 279 -16.87 -7.15 -3.00
C PRO A 279 -18.07 -8.05 -2.63
N ILE A 280 -18.88 -7.57 -1.70
CA ILE A 280 -20.14 -8.20 -1.25
C ILE A 280 -21.25 -8.05 -2.30
N GLY A 281 -22.27 -8.90 -2.21
CA GLY A 281 -23.43 -8.87 -3.11
C GLY A 281 -24.47 -7.83 -2.69
N GLU A 282 -25.42 -7.54 -3.57
CA GLU A 282 -26.53 -6.61 -3.26
C GLU A 282 -27.46 -7.14 -2.17
N SER A 283 -27.63 -8.46 -2.08
CA SER A 283 -28.45 -9.14 -1.06
C SER A 283 -27.72 -9.38 0.26
N ASP A 284 -26.40 -9.14 0.30
CA ASP A 284 -25.64 -9.16 1.55
C ASP A 284 -25.98 -7.92 2.39
N PRO A 285 -25.78 -7.96 3.73
CA PRO A 285 -25.95 -6.77 4.56
C PRO A 285 -25.08 -5.60 4.08
N GLN A 286 -25.70 -4.42 3.93
CA GLN A 286 -25.06 -3.22 3.38
C GLN A 286 -24.53 -2.25 4.45
N SER A 287 -24.26 -2.74 5.65
CA SER A 287 -23.77 -1.90 6.75
C SER A 287 -22.73 -2.60 7.63
N VAL A 288 -21.88 -1.79 8.26
CA VAL A 288 -20.85 -2.20 9.21
C VAL A 288 -21.05 -1.46 10.52
N ASP A 289 -20.98 -2.17 11.65
CA ASP A 289 -20.97 -1.55 12.97
C ASP A 289 -19.53 -1.30 13.42
N LEU A 290 -19.25 -0.12 13.99
CA LEU A 290 -18.06 0.16 14.77
C LEU A 290 -18.37 -0.02 16.24
N GLN A 291 -17.62 -0.89 16.90
CA GLN A 291 -17.70 -1.13 18.34
C GLN A 291 -16.41 -0.74 19.04
N LEU A 292 -16.54 -0.12 20.21
CA LEU A 292 -15.41 0.19 21.10
C LEU A 292 -15.52 -0.64 22.36
N GLN A 293 -14.38 -1.02 22.94
CA GLN A 293 -14.35 -1.66 24.24
C GLN A 293 -14.45 -0.60 25.34
N GLN A 294 -15.51 -0.66 26.14
CA GLN A 294 -15.77 0.25 27.27
C GLN A 294 -16.07 -0.59 28.52
N ASN A 295 -15.29 -0.41 29.59
CA ASN A 295 -15.45 -1.15 30.85
C ASN A 295 -15.50 -2.68 30.66
N GLY A 296 -14.67 -3.22 29.76
CA GLY A 296 -14.61 -4.65 29.42
C GLY A 296 -15.68 -5.13 28.42
N ASN A 297 -16.68 -4.31 28.09
CA ASN A 297 -17.77 -4.68 27.18
C ASN A 297 -17.65 -4.00 25.82
N TRP A 298 -18.03 -4.70 24.76
CA TRP A 298 -18.13 -4.11 23.42
C TRP A 298 -19.44 -3.34 23.26
N ARG A 299 -19.35 -2.07 22.85
CA ARG A 299 -20.50 -1.22 22.58
C ARG A 299 -20.46 -0.71 21.15
N THR A 300 -21.53 -0.90 20.38
CA THR A 300 -21.71 -0.21 19.09
C THR A 300 -21.83 1.28 19.32
N VAL A 301 -20.91 2.04 18.74
CA VAL A 301 -20.86 3.51 18.83
C VAL A 301 -21.26 4.19 17.53
N ALA A 302 -21.17 3.49 16.40
CA ALA A 302 -21.64 3.95 15.11
C ALA A 302 -21.93 2.76 14.19
N THR A 303 -22.78 3.00 13.18
CA THR A 303 -23.04 2.12 12.06
C THR A 303 -22.83 2.96 10.79
N SER A 304 -22.20 2.38 9.77
CA SER A 304 -21.93 3.04 8.50
C SER A 304 -22.35 2.15 7.34
N ASP A 305 -22.99 2.74 6.34
CA ASP A 305 -23.37 2.03 5.12
C ASP A 305 -22.14 1.73 4.26
N VAL A 306 -22.16 0.59 3.57
CA VAL A 306 -21.12 0.22 2.62
C VAL A 306 -21.27 1.08 1.36
N THR A 307 -20.28 1.90 1.08
CA THR A 307 -20.25 2.74 -0.12
C THR A 307 -19.69 1.96 -1.31
N VAL A 308 -20.54 1.73 -2.30
CA VAL A 308 -20.24 1.11 -3.59
C VAL A 308 -20.28 2.21 -4.66
N PRO A 309 -19.35 2.25 -5.63
CA PRO A 309 -18.36 1.23 -5.92
C PRO A 309 -17.04 1.51 -5.18
N GLY A 310 -16.40 0.48 -4.62
CA GLY A 310 -15.18 0.60 -3.77
C GLY A 310 -15.26 -0.11 -2.42
N TYR A 311 -16.46 -0.49 -1.97
CA TYR A 311 -16.72 -1.35 -0.80
C TYR A 311 -16.08 -0.85 0.50
N THR A 312 -16.26 0.43 0.79
CA THR A 312 -15.75 1.09 2.01
C THR A 312 -16.87 1.45 2.96
N ALA A 313 -16.69 1.22 4.27
CA ALA A 313 -17.55 1.80 5.31
C ALA A 313 -16.72 2.78 6.14
N THR A 314 -17.10 4.07 6.13
CA THR A 314 -16.35 5.14 6.81
C THR A 314 -17.12 5.66 8.02
N PHE A 315 -16.41 5.77 9.14
CA PHE A 315 -16.93 6.26 10.42
C PHE A 315 -16.26 7.60 10.74
N ARG A 316 -17.04 8.50 11.35
CA ARG A 316 -16.57 9.78 11.86
C ARG A 316 -17.14 9.98 13.27
N LEU A 317 -16.26 10.00 14.27
CA LEU A 317 -16.62 10.27 15.67
C LEU A 317 -16.01 11.60 16.09
N THR A 318 -16.84 12.53 16.55
CA THR A 318 -16.42 13.81 17.12
C THR A 318 -16.21 13.70 18.62
N GLU A 319 -15.54 14.69 19.20
CA GLU A 319 -15.24 14.76 20.64
C GLU A 319 -14.46 13.52 21.12
N TRP A 320 -13.61 12.98 20.25
CA TRP A 320 -12.77 11.83 20.53
C TRP A 320 -11.71 12.17 21.57
N ASP A 321 -11.69 11.39 22.66
CA ASP A 321 -10.64 11.42 23.67
C ASP A 321 -9.41 10.63 23.19
N ALA A 322 -8.39 11.34 22.73
CA ALA A 322 -7.13 10.77 22.28
C ALA A 322 -6.14 10.50 23.42
N GLY A 323 -6.52 10.65 24.70
CA GLY A 323 -5.61 10.47 25.84
C GLY A 323 -5.31 9.02 26.23
N ARG A 324 -5.99 8.04 25.61
CA ARG A 324 -5.86 6.61 25.94
C ARG A 324 -6.01 5.71 24.73
N ASP A 325 -5.39 4.53 24.81
CA ASP A 325 -5.58 3.48 23.82
C ASP A 325 -7.00 2.93 23.96
N VAL A 326 -7.71 2.80 22.84
CA VAL A 326 -9.08 2.27 22.80
C VAL A 326 -9.15 1.08 21.84
N PRO A 327 -9.30 -0.15 22.35
CA PRO A 327 -9.61 -1.29 21.50
C PRO A 327 -10.93 -1.08 20.77
N TYR A 328 -10.92 -1.33 19.46
CA TYR A 328 -12.11 -1.29 18.62
C TYR A 328 -12.27 -2.62 17.87
N ARG A 329 -13.48 -2.85 17.38
CA ARG A 329 -13.73 -3.83 16.31
C ARG A 329 -14.80 -3.32 15.38
N THR A 330 -14.64 -3.60 14.10
CA THR A 330 -15.71 -3.49 13.12
C THR A 330 -16.44 -4.83 13.02
N VAL A 331 -17.75 -4.78 12.90
CA VAL A 331 -18.63 -5.95 12.86
C VAL A 331 -19.40 -5.93 11.55
N TYR A 332 -19.21 -6.97 10.76
CA TYR A 332 -19.99 -7.20 9.55
C TYR A 332 -20.76 -8.51 9.67
N ARG A 333 -22.04 -8.51 9.31
CA ARG A 333 -22.88 -9.71 9.33
C ARG A 333 -22.85 -10.34 7.95
N LEU A 334 -22.09 -11.41 7.79
CA LEU A 334 -21.99 -12.11 6.51
C LEU A 334 -23.11 -13.15 6.41
N ARG A 335 -23.89 -13.09 5.33
CA ARG A 335 -24.81 -14.17 4.97
C ARG A 335 -24.03 -15.41 4.51
N ASN A 336 -24.35 -16.55 5.09
CA ASN A 336 -23.89 -17.86 4.69
C ASN A 336 -25.09 -18.82 4.56
N ALA A 337 -24.87 -20.05 4.10
CA ALA A 337 -25.94 -21.02 3.85
C ALA A 337 -26.73 -21.42 5.12
N THR A 338 -26.18 -21.19 6.31
CA THR A 338 -26.81 -21.45 7.61
C THR A 338 -27.39 -20.19 8.28
N GLY A 339 -27.38 -19.04 7.58
CA GLY A 339 -27.87 -17.75 8.07
C GLY A 339 -26.79 -16.68 8.18
N GLU A 340 -27.08 -15.59 8.90
CA GLU A 340 -26.12 -14.51 9.11
C GLU A 340 -25.15 -14.84 10.26
N ARG A 341 -23.86 -14.61 10.02
CA ARG A 341 -22.80 -14.74 11.03
C ARG A 341 -22.05 -13.42 11.18
N ALA A 342 -21.85 -12.97 12.41
CA ALA A 342 -21.01 -11.82 12.71
C ALA A 342 -19.52 -12.15 12.49
N TRP A 343 -18.85 -11.30 11.72
CA TRP A 343 -17.41 -11.28 11.49
C TRP A 343 -16.83 -10.03 12.15
N HIS A 344 -15.74 -10.23 12.88
CA HIS A 344 -15.07 -9.17 13.63
C HIS A 344 -13.69 -8.90 13.04
N TRP A 345 -13.39 -7.64 12.81
CA TRP A 345 -12.05 -7.16 12.53
C TRP A 345 -11.65 -6.17 13.63
N SER A 346 -10.60 -6.51 14.39
CA SER A 346 -10.24 -5.78 15.62
C SER A 346 -8.91 -5.06 15.47
N GLY A 347 -8.78 -3.95 16.18
CA GLY A 347 -7.53 -3.19 16.32
C GLY A 347 -7.60 -2.26 17.52
N THR A 348 -6.67 -1.31 17.57
CA THR A 348 -6.55 -0.32 18.65
C THR A 348 -6.42 1.07 18.06
N ILE A 349 -7.31 1.98 18.46
CA ILE A 349 -7.07 3.41 18.26
C ILE A 349 -6.07 3.83 19.33
N ARG A 350 -4.80 4.00 18.94
CA ARG A 350 -3.74 4.46 19.85
C ARG A 350 -4.06 5.83 20.42
N ARG A 351 -3.61 6.07 21.65
CA ARG A 351 -3.54 7.41 22.24
C ARG A 351 -2.58 8.29 21.44
N ASP A 352 -2.84 9.58 21.43
CA ASP A 352 -1.94 10.59 20.88
C ASP A 352 -0.66 10.65 21.75
N PRO A 353 0.54 10.32 21.21
CA PRO A 353 1.77 10.20 21.98
C PRO A 353 2.40 11.57 22.28
N THR A 354 1.60 12.53 22.75
CA THR A 354 2.06 13.89 23.10
C THR A 354 3.11 13.88 24.20
N ASP A 355 3.09 12.87 25.07
CA ASP A 355 4.02 12.61 26.17
C ASP A 355 5.39 12.06 25.72
N LYS A 356 5.48 11.45 24.53
CA LYS A 356 6.77 10.97 24.01
C LYS A 356 7.63 12.14 23.55
N ASP A 357 8.91 12.17 23.91
CA ASP A 357 9.85 13.19 23.39
C ASP A 357 10.07 13.07 21.88
N THR A 358 10.01 11.84 21.37
CA THR A 358 10.26 11.53 19.95
C THR A 358 9.04 10.86 19.33
N LEU A 359 8.50 11.45 18.27
CA LEU A 359 7.51 10.82 17.39
C LEU A 359 8.24 10.05 16.29
N VAL A 360 7.82 8.80 16.05
CA VAL A 360 8.39 7.94 15.00
C VAL A 360 7.41 7.79 13.83
N LEU A 361 7.83 8.22 12.64
CA LEU A 361 7.11 8.03 11.38
C LEU A 361 7.80 6.94 10.57
N ALA A 362 7.05 5.96 10.05
CA ALA A 362 7.52 5.09 8.97
C ALA A 362 6.96 5.57 7.63
N ALA A 363 7.83 5.80 6.65
CA ALA A 363 7.47 6.23 5.30
C ALA A 363 7.77 5.12 4.28
N LEU A 364 6.77 4.79 3.48
CA LEU A 364 6.79 3.73 2.45
C LEU A 364 6.19 4.27 1.15
N SER A 365 6.62 3.73 0.01
CA SER A 365 6.08 4.04 -1.32
C SER A 365 6.37 2.90 -2.29
N CYS A 366 5.72 2.92 -3.47
CA CYS A 366 6.14 2.12 -4.63
C CYS A 366 6.15 0.60 -4.32
N VAL A 367 4.95 0.06 -4.12
CA VAL A 367 4.71 -1.29 -3.58
C VAL A 367 4.48 -2.30 -4.71
N GLN A 368 5.54 -2.65 -5.43
CA GLN A 368 5.48 -3.70 -6.44
C GLN A 368 5.28 -5.08 -5.79
N GLN A 369 4.29 -5.85 -6.25
CA GLN A 369 3.95 -7.14 -5.65
C GLN A 369 4.77 -8.30 -6.21
N VAL A 370 5.10 -8.26 -7.50
CA VAL A 370 5.85 -9.32 -8.19
C VAL A 370 6.78 -8.75 -9.25
N ASP A 371 7.91 -9.39 -9.55
CA ASP A 371 8.85 -8.98 -10.60
C ASP A 371 8.33 -9.36 -12.00
N GLY A 372 7.97 -8.34 -12.80
CA GLY A 372 7.34 -8.52 -14.11
C GLY A 372 5.83 -8.71 -14.02
N ARG A 373 5.27 -9.50 -14.94
CA ARG A 373 3.84 -9.83 -14.99
C ARG A 373 3.65 -11.34 -15.03
N VAL A 374 2.68 -11.84 -14.27
CA VAL A 374 2.46 -13.28 -14.14
C VAL A 374 1.91 -13.92 -15.41
N ASP A 375 1.27 -13.13 -16.27
CA ASP A 375 0.73 -13.52 -17.57
C ASP A 375 1.68 -13.23 -18.74
N ALA A 376 2.88 -12.67 -18.48
CA ALA A 376 3.86 -12.44 -19.53
C ALA A 376 4.70 -13.69 -19.80
N GLY A 377 4.88 -14.01 -21.10
CA GLY A 377 5.73 -15.11 -21.53
C GLY A 377 5.09 -16.50 -21.38
N LYS A 378 5.91 -17.55 -21.44
CA LYS A 378 5.46 -18.96 -21.35
C LYS A 378 5.65 -19.57 -19.95
N GLN A 379 6.47 -18.94 -19.10
CA GLN A 379 6.76 -19.38 -17.74
C GLN A 379 6.91 -18.19 -16.82
N TYR A 380 6.62 -18.38 -15.53
CA TYR A 380 6.80 -17.38 -14.49
C TYR A 380 7.54 -17.94 -13.26
N GLY A 381 8.54 -17.19 -12.77
CA GLY A 381 9.44 -17.65 -11.70
C GLY A 381 8.87 -17.57 -10.28
N TRP A 382 7.72 -18.20 -10.00
CA TRP A 382 6.97 -18.07 -8.74
C TRP A 382 7.85 -18.03 -7.49
N SER A 383 8.74 -19.00 -7.31
CA SER A 383 9.62 -19.11 -6.13
C SER A 383 10.62 -17.97 -5.92
N LYS A 384 10.88 -17.12 -6.91
CA LYS A 384 11.91 -16.05 -6.85
C LYS A 384 11.41 -14.66 -7.21
N THR A 385 10.25 -14.55 -7.87
CA THR A 385 9.74 -13.28 -8.41
C THR A 385 8.46 -12.82 -7.74
N VAL A 386 7.97 -13.51 -6.70
CA VAL A 386 6.83 -13.05 -5.89
C VAL A 386 7.35 -12.40 -4.62
N TRP A 387 7.11 -11.09 -4.48
CA TRP A 387 7.55 -10.31 -3.34
C TRP A 387 6.43 -10.02 -2.35
N PHE A 388 5.18 -10.07 -2.79
CA PHE A 388 4.00 -10.14 -1.93
C PHE A 388 4.15 -11.33 -0.96
N PRO A 389 3.86 -11.20 0.33
CA PRO A 389 3.30 -10.05 1.05
C PRO A 389 4.38 -9.22 1.77
N HIS A 390 5.58 -9.16 1.22
CA HIS A 390 6.75 -8.48 1.81
C HIS A 390 7.08 -8.96 3.24
N ALA A 391 6.96 -10.28 3.46
CA ALA A 391 7.12 -10.91 4.77
C ALA A 391 8.53 -10.76 5.37
N ASP A 392 9.54 -10.51 4.54
CA ASP A 392 10.90 -10.17 4.96
C ASP A 392 11.00 -8.76 5.57
N MET A 393 10.19 -7.81 5.08
CA MET A 393 10.27 -6.39 5.44
C MET A 393 9.35 -6.02 6.61
N LEU A 394 8.10 -6.50 6.60
CA LEU A 394 7.08 -6.05 7.55
C LEU A 394 7.48 -6.18 9.03
N PRO A 395 8.10 -7.29 9.47
CA PRO A 395 8.59 -7.39 10.84
C PRO A 395 9.65 -6.33 11.17
N ASN A 396 10.49 -5.94 10.22
CA ASN A 396 11.56 -4.96 10.43
C ASN A 396 10.96 -3.55 10.62
N VAL A 397 9.98 -3.18 9.80
CA VAL A 397 9.18 -1.95 9.99
C VAL A 397 8.52 -1.94 11.37
N ALA A 398 7.88 -3.05 11.75
CA ALA A 398 7.18 -3.16 13.03
C ALA A 398 8.11 -2.98 14.25
N ARG A 399 9.37 -3.45 14.16
CA ARG A 399 10.37 -3.33 15.25
C ARG A 399 10.76 -1.89 15.57
N HIS A 400 10.58 -0.95 14.65
CA HIS A 400 10.79 0.47 14.95
C HIS A 400 9.67 1.09 15.80
N ASP A 401 8.57 0.36 16.00
CA ASP A 401 7.32 0.80 16.62
C ASP A 401 6.87 2.21 16.16
N PRO A 402 6.57 2.37 14.86
CA PRO A 402 6.13 3.67 14.35
C PRO A 402 4.84 4.12 15.05
N ASP A 403 4.79 5.40 15.39
CA ASP A 403 3.62 6.09 15.93
C ASP A 403 2.66 6.56 14.83
N LEU A 404 3.17 6.69 13.60
CA LEU A 404 2.45 7.13 12.40
C LEU A 404 3.01 6.37 11.18
N LEU A 405 2.13 5.99 10.25
CA LEU A 405 2.51 5.41 8.96
C LEU A 405 2.20 6.41 7.84
N PHE A 406 3.09 6.52 6.86
CA PHE A 406 2.88 7.31 5.65
C PHE A 406 3.18 6.46 4.40
N PHE A 407 2.18 6.32 3.53
CA PHE A 407 2.28 5.71 2.22
C PHE A 407 2.18 6.81 1.16
N ALA A 408 3.29 7.11 0.51
CA ALA A 408 3.44 8.33 -0.29
C ALA A 408 2.86 8.25 -1.71
N GLY A 409 2.49 7.07 -2.20
CA GLY A 409 2.14 6.88 -3.61
C GLY A 409 2.40 5.45 -4.06
N ASP A 410 1.87 5.08 -5.22
CA ASP A 410 2.07 3.78 -5.87
C ASP A 410 1.80 2.61 -4.93
N GLN A 411 0.62 2.63 -4.30
CA GLN A 411 0.19 1.48 -3.50
C GLN A 411 -0.07 0.26 -4.38
N ILE A 412 -0.39 0.49 -5.66
CA ILE A 412 -0.53 -0.51 -6.71
C ILE A 412 0.25 -0.07 -7.95
N TYR A 413 0.57 -1.05 -8.81
CA TYR A 413 0.97 -0.81 -10.20
C TYR A 413 -0.09 -1.42 -11.10
N GLU A 414 -0.66 -0.65 -12.03
CA GLU A 414 -1.84 -1.02 -12.80
C GLU A 414 -1.64 -2.29 -13.64
N GLY A 415 -0.40 -2.56 -14.05
CA GLY A 415 -0.02 -3.79 -14.76
C GLY A 415 0.54 -4.92 -13.88
N ASN A 416 0.45 -4.83 -12.55
CA ASN A 416 1.05 -5.79 -11.61
C ASN A 416 0.02 -6.27 -10.55
N PRO A 417 -0.03 -7.57 -10.22
CA PRO A 417 0.70 -8.68 -10.84
C PRO A 417 0.11 -9.10 -12.20
N THR A 418 -1.13 -8.71 -12.51
CA THR A 418 -1.87 -9.06 -13.73
C THR A 418 -1.99 -7.88 -14.67
N ARG A 419 -2.24 -8.15 -15.96
CA ARG A 419 -2.60 -7.11 -16.93
C ARG A 419 -3.71 -6.18 -16.40
N VAL A 420 -3.55 -4.91 -16.71
CA VAL A 420 -4.52 -3.85 -16.42
C VAL A 420 -5.82 -4.03 -17.19
N VAL A 421 -6.95 -3.78 -16.54
CA VAL A 421 -8.28 -3.69 -17.17
C VAL A 421 -8.82 -2.28 -16.96
N ARG A 422 -9.04 -1.52 -18.04
CA ARG A 422 -9.56 -0.14 -17.98
C ARG A 422 -11.04 -0.01 -18.32
N GLN A 423 -11.63 -1.05 -18.91
CA GLN A 423 -13.01 -1.04 -19.34
C GLN A 423 -13.58 -2.46 -19.44
N PRO A 424 -14.90 -2.63 -19.25
CA PRO A 424 -15.86 -1.63 -18.74
C PRO A 424 -15.57 -1.19 -17.29
N ALA A 425 -16.26 -0.15 -16.80
CA ALA A 425 -15.94 0.54 -15.55
C ALA A 425 -16.03 -0.37 -14.31
N ASP A 426 -17.06 -1.22 -14.25
CA ASP A 426 -17.27 -2.24 -13.22
C ASP A 426 -16.11 -3.25 -13.17
N GLU A 427 -15.68 -3.77 -14.33
CA GLU A 427 -14.54 -4.69 -14.42
C GLU A 427 -13.22 -4.02 -14.03
N SER A 428 -13.01 -2.78 -14.49
CA SER A 428 -11.80 -2.02 -14.17
C SER A 428 -11.70 -1.74 -12.67
N LEU A 429 -12.83 -1.58 -11.98
CA LEU A 429 -12.81 -1.41 -10.54
C LEU A 429 -12.54 -2.71 -9.81
N LEU A 430 -13.08 -3.84 -10.24
CA LEU A 430 -12.71 -5.15 -9.67
C LEU A 430 -11.21 -5.44 -9.89
N ASP A 431 -10.67 -5.07 -11.04
CA ASP A 431 -9.25 -5.17 -11.34
C ASP A 431 -8.39 -4.28 -10.43
N TYR A 432 -8.85 -3.07 -10.12
CA TYR A 432 -8.23 -2.19 -9.13
C TYR A 432 -8.29 -2.77 -7.73
N LEU A 433 -9.48 -3.17 -7.29
CA LEU A 433 -9.72 -3.69 -5.95
C LEU A 433 -8.87 -4.95 -5.71
N TYR A 434 -8.69 -5.81 -6.71
CA TYR A 434 -7.79 -6.96 -6.60
C TYR A 434 -6.37 -6.54 -6.22
N LYS A 435 -5.83 -5.50 -6.85
CA LYS A 435 -4.47 -4.98 -6.56
C LYS A 435 -4.42 -4.24 -5.22
N TRP A 436 -5.44 -3.40 -4.95
CA TRP A 436 -5.57 -2.70 -3.67
C TRP A 436 -5.68 -3.69 -2.50
N TYR A 437 -6.35 -4.82 -2.67
CA TYR A 437 -6.44 -5.84 -1.63
C TYR A 437 -5.13 -6.56 -1.36
N LEU A 438 -4.20 -6.65 -2.31
CA LEU A 438 -2.84 -7.12 -2.03
C LEU A 438 -2.12 -6.14 -1.08
N TRP A 439 -2.30 -4.83 -1.29
CA TRP A 439 -1.82 -3.82 -0.35
C TRP A 439 -2.50 -3.96 1.02
N CYS A 440 -3.84 -4.06 1.06
CA CYS A 440 -4.58 -4.24 2.31
C CYS A 440 -4.09 -5.48 3.08
N TRP A 441 -3.95 -6.62 2.38
CA TRP A 441 -3.54 -7.87 3.00
C TRP A 441 -2.10 -7.83 3.53
N THR A 442 -1.24 -7.08 2.86
CA THR A 442 0.15 -6.85 3.28
C THR A 442 0.20 -6.04 4.58
N TYR A 443 -0.49 -4.90 4.65
CA TYR A 443 -0.27 -3.92 5.72
C TYR A 443 -1.32 -3.93 6.84
N ARG A 444 -2.41 -4.71 6.73
CA ARG A 444 -3.54 -4.70 7.68
C ARG A 444 -3.17 -4.82 9.16
N ASP A 445 -2.11 -5.56 9.48
CA ASP A 445 -1.68 -5.74 10.87
C ASP A 445 -0.97 -4.49 11.44
N LEU A 446 -0.38 -3.67 10.58
CA LEU A 446 0.18 -2.37 10.97
C LEU A 446 -0.91 -1.30 11.02
N THR A 447 -1.75 -1.19 9.99
CA THR A 447 -2.71 -0.09 9.82
C THR A 447 -3.90 -0.15 10.77
N ARG A 448 -4.26 -1.36 11.26
CA ARG A 448 -5.37 -1.49 12.22
C ARG A 448 -5.07 -0.89 13.58
N ASP A 449 -3.79 -0.73 13.92
CA ASP A 449 -3.31 -0.32 15.24
C ASP A 449 -2.50 0.98 15.21
N ARG A 450 -2.29 1.61 14.05
CA ARG A 450 -1.50 2.84 13.91
C ARG A 450 -2.24 3.83 13.00
N PRO A 451 -2.27 5.13 13.35
CA PRO A 451 -2.77 6.13 12.43
C PRO A 451 -1.97 6.03 11.12
N THR A 452 -2.68 6.12 10.01
CA THR A 452 -2.11 5.91 8.68
C THR A 452 -2.47 7.09 7.80
N ILE A 453 -1.51 7.58 7.03
CA ILE A 453 -1.70 8.52 5.94
C ILE A 453 -1.39 7.76 4.65
N THR A 454 -2.37 7.62 3.78
CA THR A 454 -2.22 6.99 2.46
C THR A 454 -2.71 7.95 1.41
N ILE A 455 -1.88 8.23 0.39
CA ILE A 455 -2.20 9.16 -0.69
C ILE A 455 -1.92 8.51 -2.06
N PRO A 456 -2.81 8.67 -3.06
CA PRO A 456 -2.59 8.14 -4.41
C PRO A 456 -1.50 8.91 -5.16
N ASP A 457 -0.78 8.18 -6.03
CA ASP A 457 0.06 8.72 -7.10
C ASP A 457 -0.43 8.26 -8.50
N ASP A 458 0.42 8.34 -9.53
CA ASP A 458 0.09 8.05 -10.93
C ASP A 458 -0.37 6.60 -11.17
N HIS A 459 0.35 5.62 -10.65
CA HIS A 459 0.00 4.22 -10.87
C HIS A 459 -1.34 3.85 -10.21
N ASP A 460 -1.69 4.49 -9.09
CA ASP A 460 -2.99 4.31 -8.41
C ASP A 460 -4.17 4.76 -9.30
N VAL A 461 -3.97 5.78 -10.14
CA VAL A 461 -4.98 6.28 -11.09
C VAL A 461 -4.91 5.58 -12.46
N TYR A 462 -4.14 4.49 -12.57
CA TYR A 462 -3.94 3.70 -13.78
C TYR A 462 -3.21 4.43 -14.92
N GLN A 463 -2.26 5.30 -14.56
CA GLN A 463 -1.38 6.00 -15.50
C GLN A 463 0.08 5.78 -15.12
N GLY A 464 0.98 5.67 -16.10
CA GLY A 464 2.42 5.54 -15.81
C GLY A 464 3.07 6.85 -15.36
N ASN A 465 2.44 7.98 -15.68
CA ASN A 465 2.72 9.32 -15.16
C ASN A 465 1.40 10.10 -15.17
N VAL A 466 1.20 10.99 -14.19
CA VAL A 466 -0.03 11.81 -14.14
C VAL A 466 0.25 13.29 -13.89
N TRP A 467 -0.23 14.10 -14.84
CA TRP A 467 -0.38 15.54 -14.69
C TRP A 467 -1.86 15.83 -14.62
N GLY A 468 -2.38 15.95 -13.39
CA GLY A 468 -3.81 15.98 -13.13
C GLY A 468 -4.52 17.17 -13.78
N ALA A 469 -3.80 18.25 -14.11
CA ALA A 469 -4.27 19.39 -14.88
C ALA A 469 -5.66 19.87 -14.45
N TRP A 470 -5.82 20.07 -13.13
CA TRP A 470 -7.07 20.51 -12.50
C TRP A 470 -8.26 19.57 -12.71
N GLY A 471 -8.00 18.26 -12.87
CA GLY A 471 -9.05 17.26 -12.96
C GLY A 471 -9.67 17.09 -14.33
N LYS A 472 -9.10 17.66 -15.40
CA LYS A 472 -9.67 17.51 -16.75
C LYS A 472 -9.61 16.06 -17.24
N PRO A 473 -10.45 15.64 -18.19
CA PRO A 473 -10.31 14.33 -18.82
C PRO A 473 -9.05 14.28 -19.68
N ALA A 474 -8.34 13.15 -19.65
CA ALA A 474 -7.28 12.88 -20.62
C ALA A 474 -7.89 12.74 -22.02
N ARG A 475 -7.16 13.19 -23.03
CA ARG A 475 -7.62 13.08 -24.42
C ARG A 475 -7.48 11.64 -24.91
N GLU A 476 -8.45 11.14 -25.67
CA GLU A 476 -8.30 9.85 -26.34
C GLU A 476 -7.06 9.82 -27.23
N GLY A 477 -6.26 8.75 -27.11
CA GLY A 477 -5.00 8.61 -27.82
C GLY A 477 -3.86 9.49 -27.31
N ASP A 478 -3.99 10.09 -26.12
CA ASP A 478 -2.92 10.87 -25.49
C ASP A 478 -1.67 9.99 -25.25
N PRO A 479 -0.56 10.24 -25.96
CA PRO A 479 0.63 9.41 -25.86
C PRO A 479 1.29 9.61 -24.50
N GLY A 480 1.20 8.61 -23.61
CA GLY A 480 1.85 8.67 -22.29
C GLY A 480 1.22 9.66 -21.29
N GLY A 481 0.03 10.21 -21.59
CA GLY A 481 -0.62 11.20 -20.73
C GLY A 481 -0.05 12.61 -20.83
N LEU A 482 0.78 12.90 -21.85
CA LEU A 482 1.49 14.18 -22.01
C LEU A 482 0.57 15.39 -22.20
N LEU A 483 -0.67 15.20 -22.67
CA LEU A 483 -1.66 16.26 -22.76
C LEU A 483 -2.33 16.55 -21.41
N GLY A 484 -2.13 15.68 -20.41
CA GLY A 484 -2.64 15.79 -19.04
C GLY A 484 -4.10 15.41 -18.87
N GLY A 485 -4.50 15.36 -17.60
CA GLY A 485 -5.82 14.92 -17.19
C GLY A 485 -5.84 13.44 -16.82
N TYR A 486 -7.04 12.97 -16.49
CA TYR A 486 -7.25 11.59 -16.04
C TYR A 486 -7.84 10.70 -17.12
N GLY A 487 -7.25 9.51 -17.31
CA GLY A 487 -7.70 8.52 -18.29
C GLY A 487 -8.90 7.68 -17.84
N MET A 488 -9.10 7.52 -16.53
CA MET A 488 -10.24 6.80 -15.95
C MET A 488 -11.41 7.75 -15.68
N PRO A 489 -12.68 7.27 -15.69
CA PRO A 489 -13.84 8.12 -15.44
C PRO A 489 -13.89 8.62 -13.98
N PRO A 490 -14.50 9.80 -13.72
CA PRO A 490 -14.49 10.44 -12.39
C PRO A 490 -15.12 9.58 -11.28
N GLU A 491 -16.13 8.78 -11.59
CA GLU A 491 -16.75 7.84 -10.63
C GLU A 491 -15.75 6.77 -10.14
N TRP A 492 -14.92 6.26 -11.05
CA TRP A 492 -13.87 5.29 -10.74
C TRP A 492 -12.75 5.96 -9.94
N LEU A 493 -12.32 7.16 -10.35
CA LEU A 493 -11.28 7.93 -9.64
C LEU A 493 -11.70 8.26 -8.21
N ASN A 494 -12.96 8.68 -8.02
CA ASN A 494 -13.51 8.96 -6.69
C ASN A 494 -13.68 7.68 -5.85
N ALA A 495 -13.93 6.52 -6.47
CA ALA A 495 -13.92 5.24 -5.77
C ALA A 495 -12.52 4.87 -5.28
N MET A 496 -11.53 4.85 -6.19
CA MET A 496 -10.12 4.63 -5.90
C MET A 496 -9.62 5.56 -4.78
N GLN A 497 -9.79 6.88 -4.98
CA GLN A 497 -9.32 7.89 -4.03
C GLN A 497 -9.96 7.68 -2.66
N ARG A 498 -11.25 7.31 -2.59
CA ARG A 498 -11.93 7.06 -1.32
C ARG A 498 -11.33 5.87 -0.58
N THR A 499 -11.02 4.77 -1.26
CA THR A 499 -10.41 3.59 -0.61
C THR A 499 -9.08 3.93 0.07
N GLN A 500 -8.34 4.90 -0.47
CA GLN A 500 -7.04 5.32 0.05
C GLN A 500 -7.12 6.49 1.04
N THR A 501 -8.10 7.40 0.93
CA THR A 501 -8.04 8.71 1.63
C THR A 501 -9.23 9.04 2.55
N SER A 502 -10.31 8.24 2.57
CA SER A 502 -11.53 8.60 3.33
C SER A 502 -11.35 8.67 4.84
N HIS A 503 -10.30 8.04 5.38
CA HIS A 503 -9.93 8.08 6.78
C HIS A 503 -9.05 9.27 7.17
N LEU A 504 -8.55 10.05 6.20
CA LEU A 504 -7.79 11.27 6.47
C LEU A 504 -8.69 12.35 7.08
N PRO A 505 -8.11 13.37 7.74
CA PRO A 505 -8.86 14.56 8.18
C PRO A 505 -9.64 15.19 7.03
N ASP A 506 -10.69 15.96 7.35
CA ASP A 506 -11.50 16.60 6.32
C ASP A 506 -10.63 17.56 5.47
N PRO A 507 -10.81 17.62 4.13
CA PRO A 507 -9.97 18.46 3.27
C PRO A 507 -10.00 19.92 3.67
N TYR A 508 -8.88 20.64 3.50
CA TYR A 508 -8.79 22.05 3.87
C TYR A 508 -9.81 22.92 3.09
N ASP A 509 -9.87 22.71 1.78
CA ASP A 509 -10.96 23.20 0.93
C ASP A 509 -11.50 22.03 0.10
N PRO A 510 -12.70 21.52 0.39
CA PRO A 510 -13.25 20.30 -0.19
C PRO A 510 -13.83 20.50 -1.60
N THR A 511 -13.70 21.69 -2.20
CA THR A 511 -14.23 21.96 -3.54
C THR A 511 -13.61 20.97 -4.55
N PRO A 512 -14.42 20.18 -5.27
CA PRO A 512 -13.90 19.28 -6.30
C PRO A 512 -13.14 20.04 -7.39
N VAL A 513 -12.23 19.35 -8.07
CA VAL A 513 -11.64 19.84 -9.31
C VAL A 513 -12.58 19.55 -10.49
N GLU A 514 -12.14 19.73 -11.74
CA GLU A 514 -12.97 19.41 -12.91
C GLU A 514 -13.45 17.95 -12.89
N GLN A 515 -14.50 17.67 -13.66
CA GLN A 515 -15.22 16.39 -13.69
C GLN A 515 -15.85 15.95 -12.35
N GLY A 516 -15.81 16.79 -11.31
CA GLY A 516 -16.32 16.42 -9.98
C GLY A 516 -15.39 15.45 -9.24
N ILE A 517 -14.10 15.42 -9.58
CA ILE A 517 -13.10 14.63 -8.86
C ILE A 517 -12.81 15.32 -7.52
N GLY A 518 -12.94 14.57 -6.43
CA GLY A 518 -12.71 15.08 -5.07
C GLY A 518 -11.24 15.44 -4.80
N VAL A 519 -11.02 16.12 -3.67
CA VAL A 519 -9.69 16.49 -3.14
C VAL A 519 -9.56 15.97 -1.70
N TYR A 520 -8.33 15.73 -1.26
CA TYR A 520 -7.99 15.23 0.08
C TYR A 520 -6.88 16.01 0.79
N TYR A 521 -6.23 16.99 0.15
CA TYR A 521 -5.17 17.76 0.81
C TYR A 521 -5.68 18.42 2.11
N THR A 522 -4.94 18.20 3.19
CA THR A 522 -5.36 18.54 4.57
C THR A 522 -4.16 18.56 5.52
N SER A 523 -4.40 18.75 6.81
CA SER A 523 -3.38 18.64 7.85
C SER A 523 -3.72 17.58 8.90
N LEU A 524 -2.69 16.94 9.46
CA LEU A 524 -2.78 16.09 10.65
C LEU A 524 -1.90 16.69 11.76
N VAL A 525 -2.35 16.58 13.01
CA VAL A 525 -1.52 16.89 14.19
C VAL A 525 -1.50 15.64 15.04
N TRP A 526 -0.32 15.06 15.24
CA TRP A 526 -0.15 13.80 15.96
C TRP A 526 1.18 13.79 16.71
N GLY A 527 1.17 13.37 17.98
CA GLY A 527 2.30 13.38 18.89
C GLY A 527 2.95 14.75 19.08
N GLY A 528 2.23 15.84 18.81
CA GLY A 528 2.78 17.19 18.81
C GLY A 528 3.55 17.58 17.54
N VAL A 529 3.48 16.81 16.46
CA VAL A 529 4.04 17.17 15.14
C VAL A 529 2.89 17.43 14.17
N GLY A 530 2.99 18.52 13.42
CA GLY A 530 2.06 18.84 12.34
C GLY A 530 2.52 18.28 11.01
N PHE A 531 1.60 17.73 10.22
CA PHE A 531 1.83 17.19 8.89
C PHE A 531 0.90 17.87 7.89
N ALA A 532 1.44 18.60 6.91
CA ALA A 532 0.71 19.00 5.73
C ALA A 532 0.67 17.83 4.74
N ILE A 533 -0.52 17.42 4.29
CA ILE A 533 -0.74 16.32 3.35
C ILE A 533 -1.14 16.93 2.02
N LEU A 534 -0.38 16.64 0.95
CA LEU A 534 -0.49 17.30 -0.35
C LEU A 534 -1.01 16.38 -1.46
N GLU A 535 -1.50 17.02 -2.53
CA GLU A 535 -1.91 16.45 -3.81
C GLU A 535 -1.02 17.05 -4.92
N ASP A 536 0.25 16.67 -4.97
CA ASP A 536 1.21 17.36 -5.84
C ASP A 536 1.02 17.06 -7.34
N ARG A 537 0.36 15.94 -7.69
CA ARG A 537 -0.01 15.60 -9.07
C ARG A 537 -1.31 16.24 -9.56
N LYS A 538 -2.30 16.42 -8.68
CA LYS A 538 -3.70 16.76 -9.02
C LYS A 538 -3.82 18.07 -9.81
N PHE A 539 -3.01 19.05 -9.45
CA PHE A 539 -3.03 20.42 -9.98
C PHE A 539 -1.89 20.69 -10.97
N LYS A 540 -1.00 19.72 -11.17
CA LYS A 540 0.20 19.88 -11.97
C LYS A 540 -0.16 20.08 -13.45
N SER A 541 0.48 21.06 -14.07
CA SER A 541 0.36 21.33 -15.50
C SER A 541 0.96 20.21 -16.34
N PRO A 542 0.47 19.94 -17.56
CA PRO A 542 0.96 18.85 -18.38
C PRO A 542 2.19 19.20 -19.23
N PRO A 543 3.07 18.23 -19.56
CA PRO A 543 4.28 18.43 -20.35
C PRO A 543 4.03 19.06 -21.72
N SER A 544 2.86 18.82 -22.32
CA SER A 544 2.48 19.34 -23.63
C SER A 544 2.55 20.87 -23.78
N VAL A 545 2.59 21.64 -22.69
CA VAL A 545 2.82 23.08 -22.77
C VAL A 545 4.27 23.43 -23.14
N VAL A 546 5.22 22.52 -22.87
CA VAL A 546 6.64 22.65 -23.19
C VAL A 546 6.89 22.30 -24.65
N LYS A 547 7.41 23.26 -25.41
CA LYS A 547 7.73 23.09 -26.83
C LYS A 547 9.13 22.49 -27.01
N ALA A 548 9.26 21.19 -26.71
CA ALA A 548 10.49 20.42 -26.91
C ALA A 548 10.20 18.99 -27.37
N LYS A 549 11.14 18.35 -28.06
CA LYS A 549 11.10 16.90 -28.27
C LYS A 549 11.31 16.17 -26.94
N MET A 550 10.44 15.21 -26.64
CA MET A 550 10.46 14.44 -25.40
C MET A 550 10.06 12.97 -25.61
N THR A 551 10.36 12.12 -24.63
CA THR A 551 9.89 10.72 -24.57
C THR A 551 8.41 10.64 -24.19
N LEU A 552 7.82 9.44 -24.28
CA LEU A 552 6.48 9.16 -23.74
C LEU A 552 6.40 9.33 -22.22
N ASP A 553 7.53 9.14 -21.53
CA ASP A 553 7.66 9.30 -20.08
C ASP A 553 7.91 10.77 -19.70
N SER A 554 7.84 11.71 -20.67
CA SER A 554 8.03 13.17 -20.53
C SER A 554 9.45 13.69 -20.34
N HIS A 555 10.47 12.90 -20.69
CA HIS A 555 11.86 13.31 -20.59
C HIS A 555 12.25 14.13 -21.82
N ILE A 556 12.74 15.37 -21.64
CA ILE A 556 13.19 16.19 -22.77
C ILE A 556 14.43 15.55 -23.41
N THR A 557 14.34 15.23 -24.70
CA THR A 557 15.42 14.60 -25.49
C THR A 557 16.05 15.56 -26.49
N GLU A 558 15.45 16.74 -26.69
CA GLU A 558 15.95 17.73 -27.63
C GLU A 558 17.37 18.20 -27.25
N ALA A 559 18.32 17.97 -28.17
CA ALA A 559 19.71 18.35 -27.99
C ALA A 559 19.83 19.88 -27.94
N GLY A 560 20.58 20.40 -26.96
CA GLY A 560 20.78 21.85 -26.79
C GLY A 560 19.57 22.62 -26.24
N TYR A 561 18.47 21.95 -25.89
CA TYR A 561 17.33 22.60 -25.25
C TYR A 561 17.68 23.07 -23.83
N ASP A 562 17.61 24.38 -23.60
CA ASP A 562 17.76 24.99 -22.27
C ASP A 562 16.48 24.84 -21.47
N THR A 563 16.52 24.04 -20.40
CA THR A 563 15.34 23.73 -19.58
C THR A 563 14.79 24.93 -18.82
N ARG A 564 15.52 26.05 -18.74
CA ARG A 564 14.93 27.34 -18.31
C ARG A 564 13.75 27.76 -19.17
N GLN A 565 13.73 27.38 -20.45
CA GLN A 565 12.61 27.67 -21.36
C GLN A 565 11.37 26.83 -21.07
N ALA A 566 11.48 25.77 -20.26
CA ALA A 566 10.35 25.00 -19.79
C ALA A 566 9.60 25.66 -18.62
N ASP A 567 10.17 26.71 -17.98
CA ASP A 567 9.48 27.48 -16.94
C ASP A 567 8.48 28.44 -17.58
N LEU A 568 7.25 27.96 -17.76
CA LEU A 568 6.24 28.66 -18.55
C LEU A 568 5.32 29.50 -17.65
N PRO A 569 5.00 30.76 -18.03
CA PRO A 569 4.01 31.56 -17.35
C PRO A 569 2.66 30.82 -17.24
N GLY A 570 2.14 30.72 -16.02
CA GLY A 570 0.87 30.05 -15.73
C GLY A 570 0.96 28.54 -15.55
N ALA A 571 2.13 27.90 -15.75
CA ALA A 571 2.32 26.51 -15.39
C ALA A 571 2.30 26.35 -13.86
N THR A 572 1.51 25.41 -13.37
CA THR A 572 1.28 25.16 -11.95
C THR A 572 1.86 23.82 -11.51
N LEU A 573 2.40 23.77 -10.29
CA LEU A 573 2.68 22.54 -9.57
C LEU A 573 1.53 22.22 -8.60
N LEU A 574 1.53 22.83 -7.41
CA LEU A 574 0.49 22.60 -6.39
C LEU A 574 -0.83 23.34 -6.64
N GLY A 575 -0.78 24.43 -7.42
CA GLY A 575 -1.90 25.36 -7.61
C GLY A 575 -2.17 26.26 -6.40
N ASP A 576 -2.91 27.35 -6.62
CA ASP A 576 -3.10 28.40 -5.60
C ASP A 576 -3.86 27.93 -4.35
N ARG A 577 -4.72 26.93 -4.50
CA ARG A 577 -5.51 26.35 -3.39
C ARG A 577 -4.60 25.68 -2.35
N GLN A 578 -3.67 24.85 -2.80
CA GLN A 578 -2.70 24.20 -1.91
C GLN A 578 -1.63 25.18 -1.38
N LEU A 579 -1.22 26.17 -2.17
CA LEU A 579 -0.32 27.23 -1.68
C LEU A 579 -0.97 28.06 -0.57
N THR A 580 -2.27 28.37 -0.71
CA THR A 580 -3.06 29.05 0.33
C THR A 580 -3.17 28.18 1.59
N PHE A 581 -3.44 26.88 1.43
CA PHE A 581 -3.43 25.92 2.52
C PHE A 581 -2.07 25.89 3.24
N LEU A 582 -0.97 25.73 2.51
CA LEU A 582 0.38 25.66 3.09
C LEU A 582 0.72 26.94 3.86
N ARG A 583 0.34 28.11 3.33
CA ARG A 583 0.52 29.39 4.01
C ARG A 583 -0.25 29.46 5.32
N ALA A 584 -1.53 29.05 5.33
CA ALA A 584 -2.34 28.98 6.54
C ALA A 584 -1.77 27.97 7.55
N PHE A 585 -1.35 26.80 7.06
CA PHE A 585 -0.74 25.75 7.86
C PHE A 585 0.60 26.18 8.44
N ALA A 586 1.41 27.00 7.75
CA ALA A 586 2.65 27.56 8.28
C ALA A 586 2.42 28.35 9.58
N GLU A 587 1.30 29.09 9.68
CA GLU A 587 0.93 29.87 10.86
C GLU A 587 0.21 29.06 11.95
N ASP A 588 -0.46 27.97 11.58
CA ASP A 588 -1.17 27.13 12.54
C ASP A 588 -0.18 26.33 13.40
N TRP A 589 0.06 26.77 14.63
CA TRP A 589 0.92 26.09 15.60
C TRP A 589 0.14 25.45 16.75
N ALA A 590 -1.19 25.41 16.67
CA ALA A 590 -2.03 24.86 17.74
C ALA A 590 -1.80 23.35 17.86
N GLY A 591 -1.31 22.93 19.02
CA GLY A 591 -0.96 21.53 19.32
C GLY A 591 0.34 21.04 18.67
N GLN A 592 1.13 21.92 18.06
CA GLN A 592 2.29 21.54 17.24
C GLN A 592 3.59 22.10 17.80
N GLN A 593 4.66 21.32 17.71
CA GLN A 593 6.02 21.63 18.16
C GLN A 593 7.03 21.62 17.00
N MET A 594 6.79 20.77 16.01
CA MET A 594 7.55 20.66 14.76
C MET A 594 6.56 20.42 13.61
N LYS A 595 7.00 20.63 12.36
CA LYS A 595 6.16 20.45 11.17
C LYS A 595 6.89 19.67 10.08
N ALA A 596 6.11 18.95 9.28
CA ALA A 596 6.54 18.30 8.05
C ALA A 596 5.47 18.46 6.96
N ALA A 597 5.87 18.33 5.70
CA ALA A 597 5.00 18.21 4.55
C ALA A 597 5.18 16.85 3.89
N LEU A 598 4.08 16.24 3.49
CA LEU A 598 3.98 14.90 2.92
C LEU A 598 3.40 15.04 1.50
N SER A 599 4.10 14.52 0.51
CA SER A 599 3.63 14.54 -0.89
C SER A 599 4.06 13.28 -1.63
N GLN A 600 3.61 13.14 -2.88
CA GLN A 600 3.93 12.01 -3.72
C GLN A 600 5.41 12.00 -4.08
N THR A 601 5.94 13.12 -4.56
CA THR A 601 7.32 13.20 -5.03
C THR A 601 8.08 14.43 -4.51
N ILE A 602 9.41 14.31 -4.43
CA ILE A 602 10.30 15.38 -3.96
C ILE A 602 10.36 16.54 -4.95
N PHE A 603 10.55 17.77 -4.45
CA PHE A 603 10.54 18.98 -5.26
C PHE A 603 11.88 19.23 -5.97
N CYS A 604 12.37 18.26 -6.74
CA CYS A 604 13.49 18.38 -7.67
C CYS A 604 13.46 17.23 -8.70
N ASN A 605 14.29 17.34 -9.74
CA ASN A 605 14.62 16.22 -10.62
C ASN A 605 15.95 15.61 -10.16
N LEU A 606 15.92 14.65 -9.24
CA LEU A 606 17.18 14.08 -8.74
C LEU A 606 17.73 13.02 -9.69
N GLN A 607 16.91 12.12 -10.20
CA GLN A 607 17.32 11.00 -11.03
C GLN A 607 18.11 11.41 -12.29
N ILE A 608 19.14 10.61 -12.60
CA ILE A 608 19.76 10.48 -13.91
C ILE A 608 19.11 9.27 -14.59
N SER A 609 18.82 9.35 -15.88
CA SER A 609 17.87 8.43 -16.53
C SER A 609 18.22 6.93 -16.37
N SER A 610 17.20 6.08 -16.50
CA SER A 610 17.26 4.61 -16.42
C SER A 610 17.85 3.88 -17.64
N ARG A 611 18.57 4.54 -18.56
CA ARG A 611 19.01 3.93 -19.83
C ARG A 611 20.53 3.96 -20.04
N GLY A 612 21.09 2.84 -20.51
CA GLY A 612 22.52 2.55 -20.56
C GLY A 612 23.41 3.39 -21.50
N GLU A 613 22.90 4.43 -22.16
CA GLU A 613 23.70 5.33 -23.03
C GLU A 613 23.90 6.74 -22.45
N THR A 614 23.15 7.13 -21.42
CA THR A 614 23.18 8.47 -20.79
C THR A 614 23.89 8.47 -19.44
N ALA A 615 24.77 7.49 -19.19
CA ALA A 615 25.47 7.34 -17.92
C ALA A 615 26.17 8.65 -17.51
N GLY A 616 25.54 9.39 -16.58
CA GLY A 616 26.04 10.64 -16.02
C GLY A 616 25.28 11.93 -16.38
N GLN A 617 24.50 11.96 -17.46
CA GLN A 617 23.73 13.17 -17.83
C GLN A 617 22.45 13.27 -17.02
N LEU A 618 22.20 14.45 -16.44
CA LEU A 618 20.96 14.70 -15.73
C LEU A 618 19.75 14.47 -16.62
N ASP A 619 18.75 13.81 -16.04
CA ASP A 619 17.47 13.68 -16.71
C ASP A 619 16.79 15.05 -16.79
N ARG A 620 15.86 15.18 -17.75
CA ARG A 620 15.04 16.40 -17.92
C ARG A 620 13.59 15.98 -17.84
N ASP A 621 13.24 15.42 -16.68
CA ASP A 621 11.99 14.70 -16.42
C ASP A 621 10.89 15.67 -15.95
N LEU A 622 9.94 15.97 -16.85
CA LEU A 622 8.80 16.85 -16.57
C LEU A 622 7.77 16.21 -15.61
N ASP A 623 7.89 14.91 -15.33
CA ASP A 623 7.09 14.24 -14.31
C ASP A 623 7.63 14.51 -12.90
N SER A 624 8.94 14.69 -12.74
CA SER A 624 9.51 15.10 -11.45
C SER A 624 8.95 16.46 -10.98
N ASN A 625 8.93 16.71 -9.67
CA ASN A 625 8.59 18.04 -9.15
C ASN A 625 9.78 19.02 -9.17
N GLY A 626 10.79 18.76 -10.01
CA GLY A 626 11.72 19.79 -10.50
C GLY A 626 11.04 20.79 -11.45
N TRP A 627 9.93 20.38 -12.07
CA TRP A 627 9.14 21.20 -13.00
C TRP A 627 7.65 21.25 -12.59
N PRO A 628 6.92 22.36 -12.82
CA PRO A 628 7.42 23.66 -13.30
C PRO A 628 8.27 24.41 -12.27
N GLN A 629 9.36 25.06 -12.69
CA GLN A 629 10.33 25.67 -11.77
C GLN A 629 9.71 26.78 -10.90
N THR A 630 8.91 27.66 -11.49
CA THR A 630 8.19 28.71 -10.72
C THR A 630 7.20 28.08 -9.73
N GLY A 631 6.49 27.01 -10.12
CA GLY A 631 5.58 26.28 -9.24
C GLY A 631 6.28 25.61 -8.06
N ARG A 632 7.40 24.93 -8.34
CA ARG A 632 8.31 24.34 -7.35
C ARG A 632 8.83 25.40 -6.36
N ARG A 633 9.32 26.53 -6.88
CA ARG A 633 9.83 27.64 -6.06
C ARG A 633 8.79 28.11 -5.04
N LYS A 634 7.55 28.37 -5.49
CA LYS A 634 6.46 28.79 -4.60
C LYS A 634 6.18 27.75 -3.52
N ALA A 635 6.17 26.47 -3.87
CA ALA A 635 5.97 25.40 -2.89
C ALA A 635 7.07 25.40 -1.81
N LEU A 636 8.34 25.48 -2.21
CA LEU A 636 9.47 25.56 -1.28
C LEU A 636 9.42 26.81 -0.40
N GLU A 637 9.01 27.96 -0.95
CA GLU A 637 8.81 29.18 -0.16
C GLU A 637 7.77 28.99 0.95
N GLU A 638 6.62 28.35 0.67
CA GLU A 638 5.60 28.09 1.68
C GLU A 638 6.05 27.05 2.73
N LEU A 639 6.73 25.97 2.31
CA LEU A 639 7.29 25.01 3.26
C LEU A 639 8.35 25.66 4.17
N ARG A 640 9.18 26.54 3.59
CA ARG A 640 10.19 27.32 4.29
C ARG A 640 9.55 28.21 5.35
N ARG A 641 8.47 28.95 5.03
CA ARG A 641 7.75 29.83 5.98
C ARG A 641 7.30 29.10 7.26
N GLY A 642 7.02 27.79 7.18
CA GLY A 642 6.62 26.96 8.31
C GLY A 642 7.72 26.08 8.91
N TYR A 643 8.98 26.20 8.47
CA TYR A 643 10.11 25.35 8.91
C TYR A 643 9.84 23.86 8.72
N MET A 644 9.15 23.49 7.64
CA MET A 644 8.66 22.13 7.41
C MET A 644 9.76 21.25 6.80
N LEU A 645 9.95 20.04 7.33
CA LEU A 645 10.69 18.97 6.64
C LEU A 645 9.81 18.39 5.53
N HIS A 646 10.33 18.16 4.32
CA HIS A 646 9.58 17.51 3.23
C HIS A 646 9.84 15.99 3.21
N ILE A 647 8.81 15.16 3.13
CA ILE A 647 8.91 13.70 3.04
C ILE A 647 8.04 13.21 1.89
N ALA A 648 8.60 12.39 0.99
CA ALA A 648 7.92 11.93 -0.23
C ALA A 648 8.36 10.53 -0.70
N GLY A 649 7.82 10.07 -1.84
CA GLY A 649 8.13 8.79 -2.51
C GLY A 649 8.42 8.99 -4.02
N ASP A 650 7.81 8.15 -4.88
CA ASP A 650 7.85 8.11 -6.37
C ASP A 650 9.22 7.83 -7.01
N GLN A 651 10.28 8.48 -6.54
CA GLN A 651 11.55 8.51 -7.27
C GLN A 651 12.28 7.16 -7.35
N HIS A 652 11.82 6.13 -6.63
CA HIS A 652 12.48 4.82 -6.55
C HIS A 652 13.97 4.89 -6.18
N LEU A 653 14.37 6.00 -5.56
CA LEU A 653 15.74 6.39 -5.30
C LEU A 653 15.74 7.14 -3.98
N ALA A 654 16.01 6.42 -2.90
CA ALA A 654 16.02 7.05 -1.59
C ALA A 654 17.11 8.12 -1.54
N SER A 655 16.73 9.30 -1.07
CA SER A 655 17.63 10.45 -1.07
C SER A 655 17.33 11.42 0.05
N VAL A 656 18.36 12.09 0.53
CA VAL A 656 18.22 13.30 1.36
C VAL A 656 18.83 14.47 0.61
N VAL A 657 18.02 15.49 0.37
CA VAL A 657 18.38 16.68 -0.39
C VAL A 657 18.03 17.92 0.42
N ARG A 658 18.89 18.93 0.38
CA ARG A 658 18.57 20.28 0.84
C ARG A 658 18.29 21.17 -0.35
N HIS A 659 17.15 21.85 -0.34
CA HIS A 659 16.69 22.64 -1.47
C HIS A 659 17.22 24.08 -1.42
N GLY A 660 17.37 24.67 -2.61
CA GLY A 660 17.57 26.09 -2.80
C GLY A 660 16.43 26.74 -3.59
N VAL A 661 16.11 27.99 -3.24
CA VAL A 661 15.16 28.90 -3.88
C VAL A 661 15.92 30.07 -4.52
N ASP A 662 16.63 30.88 -3.73
CA ASP A 662 17.43 32.00 -4.25
C ASP A 662 18.89 31.56 -4.42
N ASP A 663 19.44 30.85 -3.42
CA ASP A 663 20.78 30.26 -3.43
C ASP A 663 20.75 28.79 -2.95
N PHE A 664 21.88 28.08 -2.98
CA PHE A 664 22.00 26.76 -2.38
C PHE A 664 21.72 26.82 -0.88
N ASP A 665 21.13 25.75 -0.35
CA ASP A 665 20.94 25.53 1.09
C ASP A 665 20.02 26.54 1.80
N ASP A 666 19.25 27.35 1.06
CA ASP A 666 18.41 28.44 1.61
C ASP A 666 16.91 28.08 1.73
N ALA A 667 16.56 26.80 1.60
CA ALA A 667 15.22 26.26 1.76
C ALA A 667 15.23 24.88 2.45
N VAL A 668 14.07 24.20 2.42
CA VAL A 668 13.79 23.00 3.23
C VAL A 668 14.67 21.81 2.88
N TRP A 669 14.82 20.90 3.86
CA TRP A 669 15.32 19.55 3.63
C TRP A 669 14.19 18.64 3.14
N SER A 670 14.53 17.66 2.32
CA SER A 670 13.63 16.62 1.86
C SER A 670 14.21 15.22 2.06
N LEU A 671 13.32 14.26 2.32
CA LEU A 671 13.59 12.83 2.30
C LEU A 671 12.68 12.17 1.27
N CYS A 672 13.26 11.54 0.25
CA CYS A 672 12.56 10.57 -0.57
C CYS A 672 12.72 9.18 0.05
N SER A 673 11.60 8.52 0.35
CA SER A 673 11.60 7.13 0.78
C SER A 673 12.02 6.20 -0.37
N PRO A 674 12.73 5.09 -0.09
CA PRO A 674 12.98 4.06 -1.09
C PRO A 674 11.66 3.42 -1.51
N ALA A 675 11.64 2.83 -2.71
CA ALA A 675 10.58 1.91 -3.08
C ALA A 675 10.62 0.67 -2.17
N VAL A 676 9.44 0.25 -1.70
CA VAL A 676 9.30 -1.03 -0.95
C VAL A 676 9.82 -2.17 -1.81
N ALA A 677 9.49 -2.15 -3.10
CA ALA A 677 10.07 -3.05 -4.07
C ALA A 677 10.16 -2.35 -5.43
N ASN A 678 11.38 -2.29 -5.98
CA ASN A 678 11.70 -1.36 -7.05
C ASN A 678 11.44 -1.97 -8.45
N LEU A 679 10.42 -1.45 -9.13
CA LEU A 679 10.07 -1.81 -10.52
C LEU A 679 10.97 -1.09 -11.53
N TYR A 680 11.26 0.18 -11.26
CA TYR A 680 11.91 1.10 -12.18
C TYR A 680 13.18 1.66 -11.55
N GLU A 681 14.33 1.09 -11.92
CA GLU A 681 15.63 1.47 -11.38
C GLU A 681 16.01 2.89 -11.83
N ARG A 682 15.97 3.85 -10.90
CA ARG A 682 16.55 5.21 -11.03
C ARG A 682 17.88 5.25 -10.25
N PHE A 683 18.81 6.11 -10.65
CA PHE A 683 20.09 6.30 -9.95
C PHE A 683 20.56 7.75 -10.01
N TRP A 684 21.55 8.09 -9.18
CA TRP A 684 22.21 9.38 -9.13
C TRP A 684 23.72 9.20 -9.14
N ASN A 685 24.35 9.55 -10.26
CA ASN A 685 25.81 9.60 -10.38
C ASN A 685 26.20 10.55 -11.52
N PRO A 686 26.13 11.88 -11.31
CA PRO A 686 26.48 12.87 -12.34
C PRO A 686 27.91 12.68 -12.85
N ASP A 687 28.15 12.98 -14.12
CA ASP A 687 29.50 12.92 -14.74
C ASP A 687 30.39 14.13 -14.42
N TYR A 688 29.86 15.11 -13.69
CA TYR A 688 30.59 16.28 -13.20
C TYR A 688 30.58 16.34 -11.67
N PRO A 689 31.64 16.88 -11.04
CA PRO A 689 31.72 17.01 -9.58
C PRO A 689 30.73 18.08 -9.06
N PRO A 690 30.40 18.03 -7.76
CA PRO A 690 29.58 19.06 -7.13
C PRO A 690 30.31 20.40 -7.11
N GLN A 691 29.57 21.50 -6.98
CA GLN A 691 30.14 22.84 -6.88
C GLN A 691 30.96 23.07 -5.59
N ASN A 692 30.76 22.22 -4.57
CA ASN A 692 31.46 22.24 -3.29
C ASN A 692 32.09 20.87 -2.97
N ALA A 693 32.85 20.31 -3.91
CA ALA A 693 33.48 19.01 -3.74
C ALA A 693 34.24 18.88 -2.42
N ASP A 694 33.95 17.77 -1.72
CA ASP A 694 34.60 17.35 -0.50
C ASP A 694 35.28 16.01 -0.77
N ALA A 695 36.58 15.92 -0.49
CA ALA A 695 37.37 14.73 -0.75
C ALA A 695 36.98 13.55 0.14
N ASP A 696 36.33 13.81 1.28
CA ASP A 696 35.88 12.78 2.22
C ASP A 696 34.49 12.23 1.88
N LEU A 697 33.79 12.83 0.91
CA LEU A 697 32.46 12.41 0.46
C LEU A 697 32.52 11.81 -0.96
N PRO A 698 31.58 10.89 -1.30
CA PRO A 698 31.42 10.44 -2.68
C PRO A 698 31.23 11.61 -3.63
N ALA A 699 31.83 11.53 -4.82
CA ALA A 699 31.84 12.60 -5.81
C ALA A 699 30.45 12.97 -6.37
N TYR A 700 29.40 12.20 -6.06
CA TYR A 700 28.01 12.52 -6.39
C TYR A 700 27.27 13.26 -5.24
N MET A 701 27.89 13.50 -4.08
CA MET A 701 27.30 14.29 -2.99
C MET A 701 27.73 15.76 -3.08
N GLY A 702 26.95 16.68 -2.51
CA GLY A 702 27.22 18.12 -2.56
C GLY A 702 26.23 18.91 -3.44
N ARG A 703 26.63 20.11 -3.87
CA ARG A 703 25.80 21.11 -4.55
C ARG A 703 25.73 20.86 -6.05
N TYR A 704 24.52 20.74 -6.57
CA TYR A 704 24.21 20.54 -7.98
C TYR A 704 23.05 21.44 -8.43
N GLU A 705 23.09 21.84 -9.68
CA GLU A 705 21.87 22.20 -10.38
C GLU A 705 21.24 20.92 -10.93
N ASP A 706 19.94 20.71 -10.70
CA ASP A 706 19.20 19.60 -11.27
C ASP A 706 18.91 19.80 -12.78
N GLY A 707 18.21 18.85 -13.41
CA GLY A 707 17.87 18.91 -14.85
C GLY A 707 17.12 20.18 -15.30
N PHE A 708 16.52 20.92 -14.38
CA PHE A 708 15.77 22.16 -14.60
C PHE A 708 16.47 23.41 -14.05
N HIS A 709 17.75 23.29 -13.70
CA HIS A 709 18.57 24.33 -13.07
C HIS A 709 18.12 24.72 -11.66
N ASN A 710 17.40 23.82 -10.98
CA ASN A 710 17.09 24.05 -9.57
C ASN A 710 18.32 23.74 -8.71
N LYS A 711 18.59 24.61 -7.73
CA LYS A 711 19.66 24.40 -6.76
C LYS A 711 19.27 23.32 -5.76
N ILE A 712 20.10 22.28 -5.67
CA ILE A 712 19.97 21.18 -4.71
C ILE A 712 21.33 20.84 -4.09
N THR A 713 21.32 20.43 -2.83
CA THR A 713 22.49 19.85 -2.16
C THR A 713 22.17 18.42 -1.75
N VAL A 714 22.87 17.47 -2.35
CA VAL A 714 22.67 16.03 -2.13
C VAL A 714 23.50 15.59 -0.94
N HIS A 715 22.84 15.06 0.09
CA HIS A 715 23.48 14.61 1.33
C HIS A 715 23.59 13.09 1.44
N ALA A 716 22.63 12.34 0.88
CA ALA A 716 22.69 10.89 0.79
C ALA A 716 21.82 10.40 -0.37
N VAL A 717 22.26 9.32 -1.04
CA VAL A 717 21.49 8.60 -2.06
C VAL A 717 21.79 7.11 -1.99
N ALA A 718 20.75 6.28 -2.06
CA ALA A 718 20.86 4.82 -2.09
C ALA A 718 20.77 4.32 -3.53
N ASN A 719 21.90 4.32 -4.23
CA ASN A 719 21.97 3.88 -5.62
C ASN A 719 21.80 2.35 -5.75
N PRO A 720 21.13 1.86 -6.81
CA PRO A 720 21.12 0.44 -7.14
C PRO A 720 22.53 -0.06 -7.53
N VAL A 721 22.76 -1.35 -7.32
CA VAL A 721 24.01 -2.04 -7.69
C VAL A 721 23.73 -2.92 -8.93
N PRO A 722 24.19 -2.52 -10.13
CA PRO A 722 23.88 -3.25 -11.36
C PRO A 722 24.53 -4.64 -11.42
N ASN A 723 25.78 -4.75 -10.96
CA ASN A 723 26.58 -5.98 -11.01
C ASN A 723 27.09 -6.34 -9.60
N PRO A 724 26.22 -6.87 -8.72
CA PRO A 724 26.61 -7.22 -7.37
C PRO A 724 27.59 -8.40 -7.34
N GLN A 725 28.52 -8.40 -6.39
CA GLN A 725 29.40 -9.55 -6.16
C GLN A 725 28.61 -10.75 -5.62
N PRO A 726 29.02 -12.00 -5.90
CA PRO A 726 28.38 -13.18 -5.32
C PRO A 726 28.31 -13.08 -3.78
N GLY A 727 27.12 -13.26 -3.21
CA GLY A 727 26.88 -13.17 -1.78
C GLY A 727 26.75 -11.74 -1.21
N GLN A 728 26.85 -10.69 -2.04
CA GLN A 728 26.67 -9.30 -1.59
C GLN A 728 25.25 -9.01 -1.10
N PHE A 729 24.24 -9.66 -1.69
CA PHE A 729 22.84 -9.53 -1.32
C PHE A 729 22.21 -10.90 -1.07
N PRO A 730 21.16 -10.99 -0.23
CA PRO A 730 20.37 -12.21 -0.09
C PRO A 730 19.68 -12.61 -1.40
N ASP A 731 19.18 -13.85 -1.47
CA ASP A 731 18.31 -14.27 -2.57
C ASP A 731 16.84 -13.86 -2.31
N PRO A 732 16.11 -13.35 -3.32
CA PRO A 732 16.54 -13.12 -4.70
C PRO A 732 17.31 -11.81 -4.85
N VAL A 733 18.53 -11.88 -5.39
CA VAL A 733 19.42 -10.72 -5.60
C VAL A 733 18.74 -9.58 -6.37
N ALA A 734 17.85 -9.92 -7.33
CA ALA A 734 17.12 -8.95 -8.15
C ALA A 734 16.22 -7.99 -7.34
N LEU A 735 15.72 -8.40 -6.17
CA LEU A 735 14.93 -7.53 -5.31
C LEU A 735 15.82 -6.54 -4.54
N TYR A 736 16.94 -7.04 -3.98
CA TYR A 736 17.75 -6.30 -3.02
C TYR A 736 18.80 -5.41 -3.68
N ARG A 737 19.34 -5.79 -4.84
CA ARG A 737 20.33 -4.97 -5.56
C ARG A 737 19.77 -3.62 -6.03
N LYS A 738 18.45 -3.47 -6.06
CA LYS A 738 17.75 -2.25 -6.53
C LYS A 738 17.48 -1.21 -5.44
N ALA A 739 18.20 -1.29 -4.31
CA ALA A 739 18.07 -0.39 -3.17
C ALA A 739 16.64 -0.31 -2.56
N SER A 740 15.93 -1.45 -2.53
CA SER A 740 14.57 -1.53 -1.96
C SER A 740 14.57 -1.45 -0.42
N GLY A 741 13.53 -0.88 0.18
CA GLY A 741 13.54 -0.61 1.61
C GLY A 741 12.36 0.19 2.13
N TYR A 742 12.58 0.85 3.26
CA TYR A 742 11.65 1.80 3.87
C TYR A 742 12.44 2.90 4.60
N ALA A 743 11.76 4.00 4.96
CA ALA A 743 12.36 5.08 5.73
C ALA A 743 11.73 5.22 7.12
N ILE A 744 12.54 5.63 8.09
CA ILE A 744 12.10 5.99 9.45
C ILE A 744 12.51 7.44 9.72
N VAL A 745 11.56 8.26 10.17
CA VAL A 745 11.80 9.65 10.56
C VAL A 745 11.47 9.82 12.04
N ARG A 746 12.45 10.27 12.82
CA ARG A 746 12.32 10.50 14.27
C ARG A 746 12.31 11.97 14.57
N PHE A 747 11.17 12.51 14.96
CA PHE A 747 11.02 13.92 15.35
C PHE A 747 11.27 14.07 16.84
N ASN A 748 12.48 14.49 17.22
CA ASN A 748 12.84 14.80 18.61
C ASN A 748 12.36 16.22 18.95
N LYS A 749 11.24 16.32 19.68
CA LYS A 749 10.59 17.58 20.00
C LYS A 749 11.40 18.47 20.94
N PRO A 750 12.03 17.96 22.03
CA PRO A 750 12.88 18.78 22.89
C PRO A 750 14.09 19.37 22.17
N ALA A 751 14.78 18.58 21.35
CA ALA A 751 15.98 19.01 20.63
C ALA A 751 15.68 19.77 19.34
N ARG A 752 14.40 19.82 18.90
CA ARG A 752 13.97 20.37 17.61
C ARG A 752 14.75 19.79 16.42
N THR A 753 14.93 18.47 16.42
CA THR A 753 15.65 17.76 15.35
C THR A 753 14.82 16.64 14.75
N ALA A 754 15.01 16.35 13.47
CA ALA A 754 14.50 15.18 12.80
C ALA A 754 15.69 14.27 12.40
N THR A 755 15.67 13.01 12.81
CA THR A 755 16.63 12.00 12.33
C THR A 755 15.99 11.23 11.18
N LEU A 756 16.64 11.25 10.03
CA LEU A 756 16.22 10.59 8.79
C LEU A 756 17.02 9.30 8.64
N GLU A 757 16.34 8.17 8.54
CA GLU A 757 16.92 6.84 8.42
C GLU A 757 16.36 6.15 7.18
N VAL A 758 17.20 5.44 6.42
CA VAL A 758 16.77 4.60 5.30
C VAL A 758 17.33 3.20 5.47
N TRP A 759 16.43 2.22 5.55
CA TRP A 759 16.75 0.84 5.87
C TRP A 759 16.54 -0.07 4.66
N PRO A 760 17.51 -0.93 4.32
CA PRO A 760 17.27 -2.04 3.41
C PRO A 760 16.20 -2.96 3.98
N ARG A 761 15.30 -3.45 3.13
CA ARG A 761 14.15 -4.26 3.59
C ARG A 761 14.52 -5.54 4.35
N TYR A 762 15.70 -6.11 4.09
CA TYR A 762 16.19 -7.37 4.66
C TYR A 762 16.96 -7.23 5.99
N VAL A 763 17.19 -6.01 6.47
CA VAL A 763 17.95 -5.75 7.71
C VAL A 763 17.01 -5.73 8.91
N ASP A 764 17.34 -6.48 9.96
CA ASP A 764 16.68 -6.38 11.26
C ASP A 764 17.30 -5.20 12.04
N PRO A 765 16.54 -4.12 12.30
CA PRO A 765 17.08 -2.93 12.97
C PRO A 765 17.46 -3.16 14.44
N THR A 766 17.13 -4.33 15.00
CA THR A 766 17.46 -4.72 16.38
C THR A 766 18.67 -5.66 16.46
N ASP A 767 19.16 -6.14 15.32
CA ASP A 767 20.30 -7.05 15.23
C ASP A 767 21.33 -6.52 14.23
N ALA A 768 22.37 -5.87 14.76
CA ALA A 768 23.46 -5.30 13.96
C ALA A 768 24.22 -6.34 13.12
N SER A 769 24.10 -7.65 13.41
CA SER A 769 24.72 -8.70 12.58
C SER A 769 24.02 -8.89 11.23
N THR A 770 22.79 -8.40 11.09
CA THR A 770 22.01 -8.48 9.84
C THR A 770 22.32 -7.33 8.87
N GLY A 771 23.08 -6.33 9.32
CA GLY A 771 23.45 -5.14 8.55
C GLY A 771 23.01 -3.85 9.22
N GLY A 772 23.00 -2.76 8.46
CA GLY A 772 22.58 -1.44 8.92
C GLY A 772 21.81 -0.68 7.85
N GLN A 773 21.59 0.61 8.10
CA GLN A 773 21.04 1.54 7.12
C GLN A 773 21.90 1.59 5.85
N TYR A 774 21.33 2.09 4.75
CA TYR A 774 22.15 2.40 3.56
C TYR A 774 23.26 3.40 3.92
N ALA A 775 24.35 3.39 3.16
CA ALA A 775 25.49 4.29 3.40
C ALA A 775 25.07 5.76 3.27
N GLY A 776 25.53 6.60 4.19
CA GLY A 776 25.16 8.03 4.27
C GLY A 776 24.04 8.35 5.27
N TRP A 777 23.39 7.33 5.84
CA TRP A 777 22.39 7.47 6.90
C TRP A 777 22.89 6.96 8.26
N PRO A 778 22.36 7.47 9.38
CA PRO A 778 21.30 8.47 9.49
C PRO A 778 21.77 9.91 9.26
N ILE A 779 20.83 10.80 8.88
CA ILE A 779 21.05 12.25 8.78
C ILE A 779 20.19 12.97 9.82
N VAL A 780 20.78 13.93 10.54
CA VAL A 780 20.07 14.73 11.56
C VAL A 780 19.89 16.16 11.05
N VAL A 781 18.64 16.62 10.98
CA VAL A 781 18.25 17.96 10.51
C VAL A 781 17.68 18.75 11.68
N LYS A 782 18.10 20.01 11.88
CA LYS A 782 17.46 20.90 12.87
C LYS A 782 16.25 21.58 12.24
N GLN A 783 15.22 21.85 13.04
CA GLN A 783 14.02 22.57 12.60
C GLN A 783 14.36 23.87 11.86
N THR A 784 15.30 24.66 12.39
CA THR A 784 15.73 25.93 11.81
C THR A 784 16.47 25.80 10.48
N ASP A 785 17.03 24.63 10.18
CA ASP A 785 17.71 24.36 8.91
C ASP A 785 16.72 24.28 7.75
N ASN A 786 15.42 24.10 8.03
CA ASN A 786 14.35 24.16 7.03
C ASN A 786 13.96 25.60 6.62
N TYR A 787 14.50 26.63 7.29
CA TYR A 787 14.37 28.00 6.81
C TYR A 787 15.64 28.46 6.08
N ALA A 788 16.76 28.45 6.81
CA ALA A 788 18.14 28.66 6.41
C ALA A 788 18.52 29.83 5.47
N ARG A 789 17.58 30.56 4.86
CA ARG A 789 17.87 31.79 4.13
C ARG A 789 18.63 32.73 5.04
N ARG A 790 19.78 33.19 4.57
CA ARG A 790 20.67 34.06 5.36
C ARG A 790 19.96 35.40 5.64
N PRO A 791 19.77 35.78 6.91
CA PRO A 791 19.23 37.10 7.24
C PRO A 791 20.15 38.22 6.75
N THR A 792 19.56 39.31 6.25
CA THR A 792 20.29 40.54 5.88
C THR A 792 20.18 41.62 6.96
N ALA A 793 19.22 41.48 7.87
CA ALA A 793 19.07 42.29 9.07
C ALA A 793 18.41 41.46 10.17
N PHE A 794 18.39 42.00 11.39
CA PHE A 794 17.74 41.37 12.53
C PHE A 794 16.79 42.36 13.23
N LEU A 795 15.72 41.82 13.79
CA LEU A 795 14.89 42.53 14.77
C LEU A 795 15.54 42.45 16.17
N PRO A 796 15.10 43.28 17.14
CA PRO A 796 15.49 43.13 18.53
C PRO A 796 15.34 41.70 19.03
N THR A 797 16.23 41.29 19.94
CA THR A 797 16.11 39.97 20.57
C THR A 797 14.88 39.97 21.47
N LEU A 798 13.96 39.04 21.23
CA LEU A 798 12.73 38.88 21.98
C LEU A 798 13.00 38.05 23.23
N GLU A 799 12.75 38.62 24.40
CA GLU A 799 12.81 37.91 25.68
C GLU A 799 11.40 37.73 26.24
N VAL A 800 10.94 36.49 26.30
CA VAL A 800 9.57 36.18 26.70
C VAL A 800 9.51 35.78 28.17
N LYS A 801 8.64 36.45 28.93
CA LYS A 801 8.33 36.10 30.32
C LYS A 801 6.95 35.45 30.41
N GLY A 802 6.81 34.46 31.29
CA GLY A 802 5.53 33.81 31.56
C GLY A 802 5.11 32.69 30.59
N MET A 803 5.85 32.44 29.52
CA MET A 803 5.58 31.35 28.58
C MET A 803 6.88 30.70 28.10
N SER A 804 6.93 29.38 28.12
CA SER A 804 7.98 28.58 27.49
C SER A 804 7.54 28.18 26.08
N GLN A 805 8.45 28.29 25.10
CA GLN A 805 8.22 27.91 23.70
C GLN A 805 7.05 28.67 23.02
N PRO A 806 7.03 30.01 23.06
CA PRO A 806 6.05 30.79 22.34
C PRO A 806 6.17 30.59 20.83
N VAL A 807 5.09 30.83 20.10
CA VAL A 807 5.11 30.98 18.66
C VAL A 807 5.52 32.41 18.34
N VAL A 808 6.38 32.59 17.34
CA VAL A 808 6.76 33.88 16.76
C VAL A 808 6.30 33.91 15.31
N VAL A 809 5.47 34.89 14.95
CA VAL A 809 5.01 35.15 13.59
C VAL A 809 5.58 36.49 13.15
N VAL A 810 6.31 36.50 12.04
CA VAL A 810 6.90 37.72 11.48
C VAL A 810 6.23 38.04 10.16
N ARG A 811 5.74 39.27 10.02
CA ARG A 811 5.17 39.81 8.79
C ARG A 811 5.93 41.06 8.35
N ASP A 812 6.11 41.23 7.06
CA ASP A 812 6.72 42.44 6.51
C ASP A 812 5.75 43.62 6.52
N ALA A 813 6.22 44.77 6.02
CA ALA A 813 5.44 46.00 5.97
C ALA A 813 4.17 45.91 5.09
N SER A 814 4.10 44.95 4.17
CA SER A 814 2.90 44.68 3.35
C SER A 814 1.89 43.77 4.06
N GLY A 815 2.28 43.20 5.20
CA GLY A 815 1.49 42.19 5.93
C GLY A 815 1.75 40.75 5.46
N GLU A 816 2.67 40.54 4.52
CA GLU A 816 3.04 39.21 4.05
C GLU A 816 3.78 38.43 5.15
N LEU A 817 3.38 37.18 5.38
CA LEU A 817 4.02 36.29 6.34
C LEU A 817 5.46 36.00 5.92
N VAL A 818 6.46 36.47 6.65
CA VAL A 818 7.87 36.11 6.42
C VAL A 818 8.15 34.69 6.89
N TYR A 819 7.71 34.36 8.11
CA TYR A 819 7.66 33.00 8.65
C TYR A 819 6.89 32.94 9.97
N ALA A 820 6.56 31.72 10.38
CA ALA A 820 6.05 31.42 11.72
C ALA A 820 6.83 30.24 12.34
N LEU A 821 7.22 30.37 13.60
CA LEU A 821 8.05 29.37 14.30
C LEU A 821 7.63 29.24 15.76
N ARG A 822 7.40 28.01 16.25
CA ARG A 822 7.42 27.75 17.69
C ARG A 822 8.86 27.58 18.17
N ILE A 823 9.36 28.58 18.89
CA ILE A 823 10.77 28.60 19.32
C ILE A 823 11.04 27.58 20.43
N ALA A 824 12.30 27.19 20.60
CA ALA A 824 12.75 26.46 21.78
C ALA A 824 13.21 27.47 22.85
N GLY A 825 12.69 27.33 24.07
CA GLY A 825 12.98 28.26 25.16
C GLY A 825 12.13 29.53 25.14
N SER A 826 12.68 30.63 25.64
CA SER A 826 11.98 31.90 25.82
C SER A 826 12.72 33.11 25.23
N GLU A 827 13.74 32.85 24.42
CA GLU A 827 14.54 33.89 23.77
C GLU A 827 14.67 33.57 22.27
N PHE A 828 14.47 34.57 21.42
CA PHE A 828 14.63 34.41 19.98
C PHE A 828 14.97 35.75 19.34
N ARG A 829 15.93 35.75 18.41
CA ARG A 829 16.27 36.92 17.59
C ARG A 829 15.77 36.71 16.17
N PRO A 830 14.68 37.36 15.76
CA PRO A 830 14.15 37.21 14.40
C PRO A 830 15.13 37.73 13.35
N GLY A 831 15.47 36.87 12.39
CA GLY A 831 16.20 37.27 11.18
C GLY A 831 15.23 37.72 10.10
N VAL A 832 15.55 38.81 9.41
CA VAL A 832 14.72 39.35 8.32
C VAL A 832 15.58 39.68 7.09
N PHE A 833 14.92 39.94 5.96
CA PHE A 833 15.58 39.94 4.63
C PHE A 833 15.59 41.30 3.94
N ALA A 834 15.13 42.34 4.63
CA ALA A 834 15.29 43.73 4.25
C ALA A 834 15.34 44.61 5.51
N ALA A 835 15.96 45.80 5.40
CA ALA A 835 15.83 46.83 6.42
C ALA A 835 14.42 47.41 6.38
N GLY A 836 13.81 47.65 7.54
CA GLY A 836 12.45 48.21 7.62
C GLY A 836 11.73 47.89 8.92
N GLU A 837 10.42 48.09 8.90
CA GLU A 837 9.51 47.75 9.99
C GLU A 837 8.77 46.44 9.70
N TYR A 838 8.61 45.64 10.74
CA TYR A 838 7.98 44.33 10.69
C TYR A 838 6.92 44.23 11.78
N GLN A 839 5.79 43.60 11.47
CA GLN A 839 4.82 43.20 12.47
C GLN A 839 5.24 41.85 13.05
N VAL A 840 5.41 41.80 14.36
CA VAL A 840 5.77 40.59 15.10
C VAL A 840 4.63 40.20 16.03
N GLY A 841 4.05 39.03 15.78
CA GLY A 841 3.16 38.34 16.70
C GLY A 841 3.94 37.34 17.55
N ILE A 842 3.64 37.27 18.85
CA ILE A 842 4.32 36.37 19.76
C ILE A 842 3.39 35.86 20.88
N GLY A 843 3.49 34.56 21.19
CA GLY A 843 2.73 33.91 22.24
C GLY A 843 2.08 32.61 21.78
N GLU A 844 0.90 32.27 22.31
CA GLU A 844 0.11 31.13 21.82
C GLU A 844 -1.03 31.66 20.92
N PRO A 845 -0.99 31.41 19.60
CA PRO A 845 -1.98 31.92 18.66
C PRO A 845 -3.41 31.54 19.05
N GLY A 846 -4.35 32.47 18.88
CA GLY A 846 -5.76 32.24 19.20
C GLY A 846 -6.11 32.24 20.69
N THR A 847 -5.15 32.54 21.58
CA THR A 847 -5.39 32.66 23.03
C THR A 847 -5.21 34.10 23.52
N ALA A 848 -5.62 34.39 24.75
CA ALA A 848 -5.38 35.69 25.40
C ALA A 848 -3.88 36.01 25.56
N ARG A 849 -3.02 34.99 25.52
CA ARG A 849 -1.57 35.11 25.68
C ARG A 849 -0.85 35.36 24.35
N TRP A 850 -1.50 36.06 23.42
CA TRP A 850 -0.97 36.49 22.12
C TRP A 850 -0.77 38.00 22.11
N LYS A 851 0.39 38.47 21.66
CA LYS A 851 0.70 39.90 21.50
C LYS A 851 1.23 40.19 20.11
N THR A 852 0.85 41.35 19.57
CA THR A 852 1.35 41.88 18.30
C THR A 852 2.05 43.21 18.54
N MET A 853 3.18 43.44 17.89
CA MET A 853 3.97 44.67 17.99
C MET A 853 4.65 44.99 16.66
N MET A 854 5.00 46.27 16.47
CA MET A 854 5.83 46.71 15.35
C MET A 854 7.28 46.83 15.83
N LEU A 855 8.21 46.20 15.11
CA LEU A 855 9.65 46.26 15.40
C LEU A 855 10.41 46.70 14.15
N ALA A 856 11.36 47.60 14.33
CA ALA A 856 12.27 48.03 13.28
C ALA A 856 13.56 47.21 13.30
N THR A 857 14.17 47.02 12.14
CA THR A 857 15.50 46.41 12.01
C THR A 857 16.57 47.22 12.70
N LEU A 858 17.55 46.52 13.28
CA LEU A 858 18.73 47.11 13.88
C LEU A 858 19.94 46.93 12.95
N GLY A 859 20.92 47.85 13.05
CA GLY A 859 22.26 47.63 12.48
C GLY A 859 23.02 46.54 13.25
N ASP A 860 24.21 46.18 12.77
CA ASP A 860 25.02 45.10 13.36
C ASP A 860 25.54 45.41 14.78
N ASP A 861 25.55 46.68 15.20
CA ASP A 861 26.04 47.11 16.51
C ASP A 861 24.95 47.14 17.61
N GLU A 862 25.22 46.35 18.66
CA GLU A 862 24.49 46.05 19.92
C GLU A 862 23.11 45.37 19.87
N PRO A 863 22.91 44.25 20.62
CA PRO A 863 21.63 43.55 20.68
C PRO A 863 20.64 44.31 21.57
N LYS A 864 19.82 45.20 20.99
CA LYS A 864 18.64 45.70 21.70
C LYS A 864 17.74 44.51 22.02
N ARG A 865 17.38 44.38 23.30
CA ARG A 865 16.46 43.37 23.82
C ARG A 865 15.07 43.98 23.97
N PHE A 866 14.05 43.22 23.60
CA PHE A 866 12.65 43.59 23.74
C PHE A 866 11.96 42.54 24.62
N VAL A 867 11.57 42.95 25.83
CA VAL A 867 10.91 42.06 26.78
C VAL A 867 9.43 41.97 26.47
N VAL A 868 8.95 40.76 26.20
CA VAL A 868 7.53 40.46 26.01
C VAL A 868 7.02 39.71 27.23
N ASP A 869 6.27 40.41 28.08
CA ASP A 869 5.67 39.79 29.25
C ASP A 869 4.31 39.18 28.91
N LEU A 870 4.21 37.84 28.93
CA LEU A 870 2.98 37.06 28.75
C LEU A 870 2.44 36.50 30.08
N SER A 871 2.94 36.97 31.23
CA SER A 871 2.52 36.51 32.56
C SER A 871 1.12 36.99 32.98
N GLN A 872 0.56 38.02 32.33
CA GLN A 872 -0.73 38.59 32.70
C GLN A 872 -1.82 38.39 31.62
N ARG A 873 -2.91 37.79 32.10
CA ARG A 873 -4.23 37.48 31.49
C ARG A 873 -4.30 36.34 30.47
#